data_AF-A0A1G1PWD1-F1
#
_entry.id   AF-A0A1G1PWD1-F1
#
_cell.length_a   1.000
_cell.length_b   1.000
_cell.length_c   1.000
_cell.angle_alpha   90.00
_cell.angle_beta   90.00
_cell.angle_gamma   90.00
#
_symmetry.space_group_name_H-M   'P 1'
#
loop_
_entity.id
_entity.type
_entity.pdbx_description
1 polymer ?
#
loop_
_entity_poly.entity_id
_entity_poly.type
_entity_poly.pdbx_seq_one_letter_code
_entity_poly.pdbx_strand_id
1 'polypeptide(L)'
;MRIKNSALALIFALALLANLSFAGQGTASDCVVIYGDSRTGHAEHKRIVELIAGIEPRAVFNTGDLVENGLNPEHWKIFNSITARLREQTRYYPVLGNHEAYAPQYFSNFGLAPDQRWYSLDIGSIHFTVLDSCSGIQEGDAQYQWLEDDLQKAGAEGKFKIVLLHHPLFTTGVHAGENIPLRQALLPVFEKYKVNAVFSGHTHAYERSLYQQTYYIVTGGGGAPLYNQISAGPYSQRFVRAHHFCKLCAEQDALSVEAIDIDSNVIDRFRVPRGGGPKSALTVGRGQAADPELIVFYSPACHNCIEIKAKVMPKIEKEFQGKIAIDYRDISEMDNYKLMLALDAQQEKKIELTLPVFYFSGALLNGKGDAEANLRSLINQSLAKTGWKKGLPLVDLIGRFKNFQPLAVAGAGLVDGINPCAFTVIVFFMSFLALQGYRKRELAVIGLSFILAVFATYLLIGVGAFNFLYRLRGFRMVTKAANISIGVFSLGLGALAARDFFRYIRSGRPDGQFLQLPQSVKNSIHRIIGLFYRKDRTQDQPAHGQRAFAFKLFACALITGFLVSLLEAVCTGQVYLPTIAFVLKATRLKSEALGYLLLYNLMFILPLFAIFLCALFGATSGQFAKFMQKHLGSAKLLLTLLFFALGALLLWRA
;
A
#
# COMPACT_ATOMS: atom_id res chain seq x y z
N MET A 1 44.68 -52.14 -40.65
CA MET A 1 43.27 -51.70 -40.62
C MET A 1 42.71 -51.99 -39.23
N ARG A 2 43.15 -51.43 -38.09
CA ARG A 2 43.61 -50.10 -37.65
C ARG A 2 42.59 -48.97 -37.83
N ILE A 3 42.13 -48.49 -36.67
CA ILE A 3 41.65 -47.13 -36.35
C ILE A 3 40.18 -46.86 -36.71
N LYS A 4 39.24 -47.23 -35.83
CA LYS A 4 37.96 -46.48 -35.66
C LYS A 4 37.41 -46.44 -34.22
N ASN A 5 37.84 -47.30 -33.29
CA ASN A 5 37.25 -47.33 -31.94
C ASN A 5 38.04 -46.58 -30.85
N SER A 6 39.26 -46.11 -31.14
CA SER A 6 40.08 -45.39 -30.16
C SER A 6 39.77 -43.88 -30.09
N ALA A 7 39.19 -43.28 -31.13
CA ALA A 7 38.86 -41.85 -31.13
C ALA A 7 37.63 -41.53 -30.28
N LEU A 8 36.61 -42.40 -30.27
CA LEU A 8 35.39 -42.17 -29.48
C LEU A 8 35.63 -42.36 -27.97
N ALA A 9 36.47 -43.34 -27.60
CA ALA A 9 36.88 -43.55 -26.22
C ALA A 9 37.77 -42.40 -25.70
N LEU A 10 38.63 -41.83 -26.56
CA LEU A 10 39.45 -40.67 -26.21
C LEU A 10 38.62 -39.39 -26.06
N ILE A 11 37.58 -39.20 -26.88
CA ILE A 11 36.66 -38.05 -26.76
C ILE A 11 35.78 -38.16 -25.50
N PHE A 12 35.34 -39.36 -25.12
CA PHE A 12 34.61 -39.57 -23.86
C PHE A 12 35.53 -39.44 -22.63
N ALA A 13 36.77 -39.91 -22.71
CA ALA A 13 37.76 -39.73 -21.65
C ALA A 13 38.21 -38.26 -21.51
N LEU A 14 38.34 -37.51 -22.62
CA LEU A 14 38.62 -36.07 -22.61
C LEU A 14 37.41 -35.23 -22.14
N ALA A 15 36.18 -35.67 -22.39
CA ALA A 15 34.98 -35.03 -21.83
C ALA A 15 34.79 -35.30 -20.32
N LEU A 16 35.23 -36.47 -19.83
CA LEU A 16 35.33 -36.72 -18.38
C LEU A 16 36.50 -35.96 -17.74
N LEU A 17 37.66 -35.86 -18.39
CA LEU A 17 38.82 -35.10 -17.89
C LEU A 17 38.63 -33.58 -17.97
N ALA A 18 37.85 -33.07 -18.93
CA ALA A 18 37.47 -31.66 -19.01
C ALA A 18 36.44 -31.25 -17.94
N ASN A 19 35.64 -32.19 -17.43
CA ASN A 19 34.78 -31.98 -16.25
C ASN A 19 35.50 -32.21 -14.92
N LEU A 20 36.69 -32.82 -14.93
CA LEU A 20 37.54 -33.06 -13.75
C LEU A 20 38.68 -32.03 -13.58
N SER A 21 38.80 -31.05 -14.48
CA SER A 21 39.87 -30.04 -14.44
C SER A 21 39.45 -28.67 -13.89
N PHE A 22 38.26 -28.55 -13.28
CA PHE A 22 37.87 -27.40 -12.45
C PHE A 22 37.80 -27.75 -10.96
N ALA A 23 38.49 -28.80 -10.52
CA ALA A 23 38.89 -28.96 -9.13
C ALA A 23 40.17 -28.15 -8.88
N GLY A 24 40.06 -26.82 -9.05
CA GLY A 24 41.04 -25.93 -8.44
C GLY A 24 40.98 -26.15 -6.94
N GLN A 25 42.12 -26.52 -6.34
CA GLN A 25 42.29 -26.72 -4.91
C GLN A 25 42.04 -25.41 -4.16
N GLY A 26 40.77 -25.07 -3.93
CA GLY A 26 40.36 -24.30 -2.78
C GLY A 26 40.22 -25.29 -1.64
N THR A 27 41.19 -25.32 -0.73
CA THR A 27 41.00 -25.96 0.57
C THR A 27 39.71 -25.41 1.18
N ALA A 28 38.88 -26.27 1.77
CA ALA A 28 37.54 -25.97 2.26
C ALA A 28 37.49 -24.98 3.46
N SER A 29 38.16 -23.81 3.41
CA SER A 29 38.26 -22.87 4.54
C SER A 29 38.03 -21.39 4.23
N ASP A 30 37.70 -21.01 2.99
CA ASP A 30 37.55 -19.58 2.58
C ASP A 30 36.16 -19.20 2.06
N CYS A 31 35.17 -20.10 2.18
CA CYS A 31 33.80 -19.81 1.79
C CYS A 31 32.95 -19.31 2.96
N VAL A 32 32.01 -18.44 2.63
CA VAL A 32 31.00 -17.86 3.52
C VAL A 32 29.63 -18.26 3.01
N VAL A 33 28.68 -18.50 3.91
CA VAL A 33 27.30 -18.83 3.53
C VAL A 33 26.37 -17.68 3.89
N ILE A 34 25.41 -17.38 3.02
CA ILE A 34 24.42 -16.32 3.18
C ILE A 34 23.03 -16.89 2.90
N TYR A 35 22.08 -16.71 3.81
CA TYR A 35 20.68 -17.13 3.67
C TYR A 35 19.79 -16.22 4.52
N GLY A 36 18.46 -16.30 4.47
CA GLY A 36 17.61 -15.53 5.39
C GLY A 36 16.14 -15.88 5.31
N ASP A 37 15.31 -15.15 6.06
CA ASP A 37 13.86 -15.36 6.13
C ASP A 37 13.52 -16.76 6.66
N SER A 38 14.18 -17.13 7.76
CA SER A 38 14.05 -18.42 8.44
C SER A 38 12.99 -18.43 9.54
N ARG A 39 12.21 -17.34 9.68
CA ARG A 39 11.29 -17.10 10.79
C ARG A 39 10.23 -18.17 11.05
N THR A 40 9.86 -18.92 10.03
CA THR A 40 8.86 -20.01 10.05
C THR A 40 9.38 -21.19 9.23
N GLY A 41 8.55 -22.21 8.95
CA GLY A 41 8.99 -23.40 8.19
C GLY A 41 10.18 -24.09 8.87
N HIS A 42 9.99 -24.46 10.14
CA HIS A 42 11.10 -24.91 10.99
C HIS A 42 11.75 -26.22 10.53
N ALA A 43 11.01 -27.07 9.80
CA ALA A 43 11.57 -28.29 9.22
C ALA A 43 12.51 -27.96 8.05
N GLU A 44 12.09 -27.05 7.18
CA GLU A 44 12.87 -26.54 6.06
C GLU A 44 14.11 -25.79 6.56
N HIS A 45 13.94 -24.90 7.54
CA HIS A 45 15.05 -24.18 8.18
C HIS A 45 16.07 -25.12 8.78
N LYS A 46 15.63 -26.13 9.54
CA LYS A 46 16.52 -27.15 10.11
C LYS A 46 17.29 -27.89 9.04
N ARG A 47 16.64 -28.29 7.95
CA ARG A 47 17.30 -28.97 6.83
C ARG A 47 18.35 -28.09 6.16
N ILE A 48 18.03 -26.82 5.90
CA ILE A 48 19.00 -25.84 5.36
C ILE A 48 20.19 -25.70 6.31
N VAL A 49 19.97 -25.55 7.61
CA VAL A 49 21.04 -25.44 8.61
C VAL A 49 21.93 -26.69 8.65
N GLU A 50 21.37 -27.89 8.54
CA GLU A 50 22.13 -29.15 8.46
C GLU A 50 23.02 -29.21 7.22
N LEU A 51 22.52 -28.77 6.06
CA LEU A 51 23.31 -28.68 4.82
C LEU A 51 24.45 -27.67 4.95
N ILE A 52 24.17 -26.49 5.53
CA ILE A 52 25.18 -25.46 5.78
C ILE A 52 26.24 -25.95 6.77
N ALA A 53 25.84 -26.66 7.83
CA ALA A 53 26.76 -27.23 8.80
C ALA A 53 27.70 -28.27 8.15
N GLY A 54 27.23 -29.02 7.15
CA GLY A 54 28.05 -29.95 6.38
C GLY A 54 29.06 -29.28 5.42
N ILE A 55 28.89 -27.99 5.12
CA ILE A 55 29.85 -27.20 4.30
C ILE A 55 31.02 -26.70 5.15
N GLU A 56 30.85 -26.59 6.47
CA GLU A 56 31.82 -26.00 7.40
C GLU A 56 32.31 -24.60 6.97
N PRO A 57 31.40 -23.64 6.70
CA PRO A 57 31.79 -22.34 6.19
C PRO A 57 32.54 -21.51 7.24
N ARG A 58 33.40 -20.61 6.79
CA ARG A 58 34.18 -19.70 7.65
C ARG A 58 33.31 -18.75 8.48
N ALA A 59 32.17 -18.38 7.92
CA ALA A 59 31.10 -17.67 8.62
C ALA A 59 29.77 -17.88 7.90
N VAL A 60 28.69 -17.59 8.62
CA VAL A 60 27.32 -17.58 8.11
C VAL A 60 26.73 -16.20 8.34
N PHE A 61 26.08 -15.66 7.32
CA PHE A 61 25.26 -14.47 7.40
C PHE A 61 23.78 -14.83 7.25
N ASN A 62 22.94 -14.25 8.09
CA ASN A 62 21.49 -14.32 7.94
C ASN A 62 20.93 -12.96 7.50
N THR A 63 20.21 -12.87 6.39
CA THR A 63 19.72 -11.61 5.81
C THR A 63 18.48 -11.02 6.51
N GLY A 64 18.12 -11.48 7.71
CA GLY A 64 17.02 -10.93 8.52
C GLY A 64 15.79 -11.82 8.52
N ASP A 65 14.79 -11.45 9.32
CA ASP A 65 13.59 -12.25 9.61
C ASP A 65 13.96 -13.65 10.12
N LEU A 66 14.70 -13.65 11.23
CA LEU A 66 15.20 -14.83 11.92
C LEU A 66 14.07 -15.55 12.68
N VAL A 67 13.11 -14.77 13.21
CA VAL A 67 11.98 -15.24 14.01
C VAL A 67 10.68 -14.56 13.60
N GLU A 68 9.53 -15.19 13.81
CA GLU A 68 8.22 -14.62 13.39
C GLU A 68 7.85 -13.36 14.16
N ASN A 69 8.34 -13.22 15.39
CA ASN A 69 8.10 -12.05 16.23
C ASN A 69 9.26 -11.92 17.21
N GLY A 70 10.11 -10.92 17.00
CA GLY A 70 11.28 -10.65 17.83
C GLY A 70 10.95 -10.35 19.29
N LEU A 71 9.73 -9.89 19.60
CA LEU A 71 9.30 -9.65 20.97
C LEU A 71 8.81 -10.92 21.69
N ASN A 72 8.70 -12.06 21.00
CA ASN A 72 8.29 -13.33 21.59
C ASN A 72 9.51 -14.21 21.93
N PRO A 73 9.83 -14.44 23.21
CA PRO A 73 10.96 -15.28 23.62
C PRO A 73 10.89 -16.73 23.13
N GLU A 74 9.69 -17.29 22.95
CA GLU A 74 9.54 -18.68 22.47
C GLU A 74 10.04 -18.86 21.04
N HIS A 75 9.84 -17.84 20.18
CA HIS A 75 10.34 -17.91 18.81
C HIS A 75 11.87 -17.92 18.77
N TRP A 76 12.52 -17.17 19.67
CA TRP A 76 13.98 -17.20 19.81
C TRP A 76 14.50 -18.53 20.33
N LYS A 77 13.79 -19.19 21.25
CA LYS A 77 14.17 -20.54 21.70
C LYS A 77 14.17 -21.54 20.55
N ILE A 78 13.15 -21.50 19.69
CA ILE A 78 13.07 -22.35 18.50
C ILE A 78 14.24 -22.06 17.56
N PHE A 79 14.45 -20.80 17.19
CA PHE A 79 15.56 -20.39 16.32
C PHE A 79 16.92 -20.82 16.88
N ASN A 80 17.16 -20.57 18.17
CA ASN A 80 18.40 -20.95 18.85
C ASN A 80 18.58 -22.47 18.86
N SER A 81 17.53 -23.26 19.05
CA SER A 81 17.61 -24.73 19.02
C SER A 81 17.98 -25.26 17.63
N ILE A 82 17.42 -24.67 16.56
CA ILE A 82 17.69 -25.09 15.18
C ILE A 82 19.13 -24.73 14.80
N THR A 83 19.58 -23.54 15.18
CA THR A 83 20.89 -23.00 14.77
C THR A 83 22.04 -23.33 15.72
N ALA A 84 21.78 -23.97 16.88
CA ALA A 84 22.77 -24.21 17.93
C ALA A 84 24.06 -24.85 17.40
N ARG A 85 23.95 -26.01 16.73
CA ARG A 85 25.10 -26.74 16.18
C ARG A 85 25.90 -25.88 15.20
N LEU A 86 25.22 -25.19 14.29
CA LEU A 86 25.89 -24.35 13.29
C LEU A 86 26.62 -23.18 13.96
N ARG A 87 26.02 -22.57 14.98
CA ARG A 87 26.59 -21.43 15.71
C ARG A 87 27.73 -21.82 16.67
N GLU A 88 27.81 -23.08 17.07
CA GLU A 88 28.97 -23.64 17.77
C GLU A 88 30.15 -23.88 16.82
N GLN A 89 29.86 -24.29 15.57
CA GLN A 89 30.88 -24.61 14.58
C GLN A 89 31.48 -23.37 13.90
N THR A 90 30.68 -22.33 13.67
CA THR A 90 31.12 -21.17 12.90
C THR A 90 30.49 -19.86 13.38
N ARG A 91 31.12 -18.74 13.01
CA ARG A 91 30.61 -17.41 13.37
C ARG A 91 29.32 -17.12 12.60
N TYR A 92 28.34 -16.57 13.30
CA TYR A 92 27.02 -16.31 12.76
C TYR A 92 26.67 -14.83 12.91
N TYR A 93 26.45 -14.16 11.79
CA TYR A 93 26.25 -12.72 11.72
C TYR A 93 24.83 -12.39 11.24
N PRO A 94 24.01 -11.71 12.05
CA PRO A 94 22.65 -11.36 11.68
C PRO A 94 22.59 -10.00 10.95
N VAL A 95 21.68 -9.90 9.99
CA VAL A 95 21.10 -8.64 9.51
C VAL A 95 19.77 -8.44 10.23
N LEU A 96 19.43 -7.18 10.54
CA LEU A 96 18.16 -6.86 11.18
C LEU A 96 17.02 -6.82 10.16
N GLY A 97 16.02 -7.69 10.31
CA GLY A 97 14.78 -7.70 9.53
C GLY A 97 13.60 -7.06 10.25
N ASN A 98 12.48 -6.91 9.55
CA ASN A 98 11.31 -6.21 10.11
C ASN A 98 10.60 -7.04 11.19
N HIS A 99 10.73 -8.36 11.18
CA HIS A 99 10.14 -9.21 12.22
C HIS A 99 10.93 -9.20 13.54
N GLU A 100 12.20 -8.79 13.54
CA GLU A 100 13.00 -8.68 14.76
C GLU A 100 12.52 -7.53 15.67
N ALA A 101 11.83 -6.53 15.10
CA ALA A 101 11.20 -5.42 15.83
C ALA A 101 12.15 -4.67 16.80
N TYR A 102 13.46 -4.64 16.49
CA TYR A 102 14.50 -4.08 17.37
C TYR A 102 14.49 -4.68 18.78
N ALA A 103 14.06 -5.93 18.93
CA ALA A 103 13.95 -6.58 20.23
C ALA A 103 15.34 -6.74 20.88
N PRO A 104 15.49 -6.50 22.20
CA PRO A 104 16.75 -6.69 22.91
C PRO A 104 17.36 -8.09 22.71
N GLN A 105 16.50 -9.11 22.58
CA GLN A 105 16.87 -10.51 22.34
C GLN A 105 17.64 -10.70 21.02
N TYR A 106 17.35 -9.91 19.99
CA TYR A 106 18.14 -9.92 18.76
C TYR A 106 19.60 -9.58 19.10
N PHE A 107 19.84 -8.44 19.74
CA PHE A 107 21.19 -7.98 20.04
C PHE A 107 21.93 -8.93 20.99
N SER A 108 21.27 -9.35 22.08
CA SER A 108 21.88 -10.25 23.07
C SER A 108 22.20 -11.63 22.50
N ASN A 109 21.38 -12.16 21.58
CA ASN A 109 21.63 -13.47 20.97
C ASN A 109 22.90 -13.49 20.12
N PHE A 110 23.34 -12.34 19.60
CA PHE A 110 24.50 -12.26 18.71
C PHE A 110 25.66 -11.43 19.30
N GLY A 111 25.60 -11.09 20.60
CA GLY A 111 26.65 -10.33 21.27
C GLY A 111 26.82 -8.91 20.74
N LEU A 112 25.76 -8.33 20.19
CA LEU A 112 25.73 -6.96 19.67
C LEU A 112 25.31 -5.99 20.77
N ALA A 113 25.82 -4.76 20.73
CA ALA A 113 25.29 -3.69 21.59
C ALA A 113 23.84 -3.33 21.16
N PRO A 114 22.97 -2.86 22.08
CA PRO A 114 21.57 -2.55 21.78
C PRO A 114 21.32 -1.55 20.63
N ASP A 115 22.31 -0.74 20.30
CA ASP A 115 22.29 0.27 19.24
C ASP A 115 23.10 -0.14 17.99
N GLN A 116 23.82 -1.27 18.04
CA GLN A 116 24.64 -1.80 16.96
C GLN A 116 23.78 -2.47 15.88
N ARG A 117 23.01 -1.66 15.16
CA ARG A 117 22.05 -2.08 14.12
C ARG A 117 22.68 -2.29 12.74
N TRP A 118 23.78 -1.59 12.48
CA TRP A 118 24.63 -1.74 11.29
C TRP A 118 26.08 -1.83 11.76
N TYR A 119 26.90 -2.56 11.01
CA TYR A 119 28.31 -2.81 11.34
C TYR A 119 29.03 -3.34 10.12
N SER A 120 30.36 -3.40 10.18
CA SER A 120 31.18 -4.03 9.13
C SER A 120 32.24 -4.94 9.71
N LEU A 121 32.74 -5.85 8.89
CA LEU A 121 33.82 -6.77 9.23
C LEU A 121 34.53 -7.29 8.00
N ASP A 122 35.79 -7.67 8.18
CA ASP A 122 36.57 -8.32 7.13
C ASP A 122 36.67 -9.83 7.35
N ILE A 123 36.47 -10.59 6.28
CA ILE A 123 36.73 -12.02 6.22
C ILE A 123 37.62 -12.26 5.01
N GLY A 124 38.92 -12.42 5.25
CA GLY A 124 39.92 -12.56 4.19
C GLY A 124 40.01 -11.31 3.31
N SER A 125 39.79 -11.48 2.00
CA SER A 125 39.80 -10.40 1.01
C SER A 125 38.46 -9.67 0.85
N ILE A 126 37.43 -10.09 1.59
CA ILE A 126 36.07 -9.55 1.50
C ILE A 126 35.78 -8.68 2.71
N HIS A 127 35.33 -7.47 2.43
CA HIS A 127 34.73 -6.54 3.38
C HIS A 127 33.21 -6.66 3.32
N PHE A 128 32.61 -6.98 4.45
CA PHE A 128 31.17 -7.10 4.61
C PHE A 128 30.62 -5.89 5.36
N THR A 129 29.67 -5.19 4.75
CA THR A 129 28.92 -4.08 5.34
C THR A 129 27.49 -4.54 5.60
N VAL A 130 27.07 -4.59 6.86
CA VAL A 130 25.71 -4.97 7.28
C VAL A 130 24.91 -3.71 7.60
N LEU A 131 23.75 -3.54 6.94
CA LEU A 131 22.90 -2.37 7.07
C LEU A 131 21.54 -2.67 7.71
N ASP A 132 21.05 -1.72 8.49
CA ASP A 132 19.67 -1.64 8.95
C ASP A 132 18.80 -0.94 7.90
N SER A 133 18.18 -1.76 7.05
CA SER A 133 17.20 -1.29 6.07
C SER A 133 15.81 -1.02 6.67
N CYS A 134 15.53 -1.48 7.90
CA CYS A 134 14.21 -1.39 8.54
C CYS A 134 13.89 0.03 9.02
N SER A 135 14.92 0.82 9.37
CA SER A 135 14.74 2.23 9.70
C SER A 135 14.55 3.12 8.47
N GLY A 136 14.74 2.57 7.27
CA GLY A 136 15.05 3.34 6.07
C GLY A 136 16.46 3.95 6.15
N ILE A 137 16.99 4.35 5.00
CA ILE A 137 18.29 5.03 4.86
C ILE A 137 18.11 6.15 3.84
N GLN A 138 18.52 7.37 4.21
CA GLN A 138 18.51 8.54 3.33
C GLN A 138 19.83 9.27 3.38
N GLU A 139 20.14 10.02 2.31
CA GLU A 139 21.31 10.88 2.25
C GLU A 139 21.32 11.87 3.43
N GLY A 140 22.44 11.91 4.14
CA GLY A 140 22.64 12.74 5.33
C GLY A 140 22.33 12.06 6.67
N ASP A 141 21.69 10.89 6.67
CA ASP A 141 21.49 10.11 7.90
C ASP A 141 22.83 9.59 8.46
N ALA A 142 22.90 9.34 9.77
CA ALA A 142 24.10 8.84 10.42
C ALA A 142 24.59 7.51 9.82
N GLN A 143 23.66 6.59 9.52
CA GLN A 143 23.98 5.31 8.86
C GLN A 143 24.48 5.51 7.42
N TYR A 144 23.95 6.50 6.69
CA TYR A 144 24.37 6.81 5.33
C TYR A 144 25.79 7.37 5.30
N GLN A 145 26.09 8.33 6.17
CA GLN A 145 27.44 8.89 6.30
C GLN A 145 28.45 7.83 6.71
N TRP A 146 28.09 7.02 7.71
CA TRP A 146 28.91 5.87 8.13
C TRP A 146 29.18 4.89 6.98
N LEU A 147 28.17 4.59 6.15
CA LEU A 147 28.31 3.71 4.99
C LEU A 147 29.29 4.27 3.96
N GLU A 148 29.27 5.58 3.69
CA GLU A 148 30.24 6.20 2.77
C GLU A 148 31.67 6.06 3.28
N ASP A 149 31.90 6.31 4.57
CA ASP A 149 33.21 6.19 5.21
C ASP A 149 33.72 4.74 5.22
N ASP A 150 32.83 3.79 5.55
CA ASP A 150 33.12 2.36 5.59
C ASP A 150 33.54 1.82 4.20
N LEU A 151 32.75 2.12 3.17
CA LEU A 151 33.05 1.70 1.81
C LEU A 151 34.28 2.39 1.22
N GLN A 152 34.52 3.65 1.58
CA GLN A 152 35.74 4.36 1.19
C GLN A 152 36.98 3.66 1.75
N LYS A 153 36.96 3.32 3.04
CA LYS A 153 38.05 2.60 3.71
C LYS A 153 38.29 1.23 3.06
N ALA A 154 37.23 0.44 2.88
CA ALA A 154 37.32 -0.87 2.23
C ALA A 154 37.86 -0.78 0.78
N GLY A 155 37.52 0.30 0.07
CA GLY A 155 38.06 0.62 -1.24
C GLY A 155 39.56 0.91 -1.22
N ALA A 156 40.04 1.71 -0.27
CA ALA A 156 41.46 2.02 -0.11
C ALA A 156 42.31 0.79 0.21
N GLU A 157 41.73 -0.19 0.90
CA GLU A 157 42.37 -1.48 1.22
C GLU A 157 42.27 -2.53 0.08
N GLY A 158 41.64 -2.19 -1.04
CA GLY A 158 41.52 -3.09 -2.20
C GLY A 158 40.64 -4.31 -1.98
N LYS A 159 39.73 -4.25 -0.98
CA LYS A 159 38.82 -5.35 -0.62
C LYS A 159 37.65 -5.48 -1.59
N PHE A 160 37.14 -6.70 -1.75
CA PHE A 160 35.80 -6.90 -2.31
C PHE A 160 34.77 -6.32 -1.33
N LYS A 161 33.82 -5.53 -1.83
CA LYS A 161 32.79 -4.88 -0.99
C LYS A 161 31.46 -5.61 -1.18
N ILE A 162 31.00 -6.27 -0.14
CA ILE A 162 29.72 -6.98 -0.11
C ILE A 162 28.82 -6.32 0.91
N VAL A 163 27.65 -5.86 0.48
CA VAL A 163 26.66 -5.25 1.37
C VAL A 163 25.57 -6.27 1.68
N LEU A 164 25.17 -6.38 2.95
CA LEU A 164 24.01 -7.16 3.38
C LEU A 164 22.96 -6.25 4.01
N LEU A 165 21.71 -6.41 3.60
CA LEU A 165 20.58 -5.64 4.10
C LEU A 165 19.29 -6.45 3.95
N HIS A 166 18.28 -6.25 4.78
CA HIS A 166 17.09 -7.11 4.73
C HIS A 166 16.21 -6.86 3.49
N HIS A 167 15.84 -5.60 3.22
CA HIS A 167 14.85 -5.26 2.20
C HIS A 167 15.43 -5.16 0.77
N PRO A 168 15.04 -6.00 -0.19
CA PRO A 168 15.71 -6.11 -1.48
C PRO A 168 15.56 -4.83 -2.30
N LEU A 169 16.69 -4.35 -2.85
CA LEU A 169 16.67 -3.20 -3.74
C LEU A 169 16.09 -3.58 -5.09
N PHE A 170 16.35 -4.78 -5.61
CA PHE A 170 15.72 -5.28 -6.84
C PHE A 170 15.08 -6.63 -6.55
N THR A 171 13.81 -6.76 -6.94
CA THR A 171 13.06 -8.02 -6.88
C THR A 171 11.95 -7.98 -7.92
N THR A 172 11.62 -9.14 -8.48
CA THR A 172 10.48 -9.37 -9.38
C THR A 172 9.37 -10.21 -8.71
N GLY A 173 9.57 -10.57 -7.44
CA GLY A 173 8.58 -11.21 -6.59
C GLY A 173 7.55 -10.23 -6.02
N VAL A 174 6.76 -10.71 -5.06
CA VAL A 174 5.60 -9.98 -4.50
C VAL A 174 5.92 -8.61 -3.89
N HIS A 175 7.18 -8.36 -3.52
CA HIS A 175 7.67 -7.11 -2.96
C HIS A 175 8.28 -6.15 -4.01
N ALA A 176 8.03 -6.40 -5.29
CA ALA A 176 8.49 -5.54 -6.37
C ALA A 176 7.95 -4.10 -6.20
N GLY A 177 8.86 -3.13 -6.06
CA GLY A 177 8.51 -1.72 -5.93
C GLY A 177 8.33 -1.20 -4.49
N GLU A 178 8.43 -2.06 -3.47
CA GLU A 178 8.29 -1.62 -2.07
C GLU A 178 9.43 -0.68 -1.62
N ASN A 179 10.66 -0.94 -2.06
CA ASN A 179 11.87 -0.32 -1.52
C ASN A 179 12.46 0.79 -2.43
N ILE A 180 11.63 1.50 -3.20
CA ILE A 180 12.10 2.54 -4.14
C ILE A 180 12.89 3.66 -3.44
N PRO A 181 12.46 4.23 -2.30
CA PRO A 181 13.24 5.27 -1.62
C PRO A 181 14.61 4.77 -1.15
N LEU A 182 14.66 3.55 -0.58
CA LEU A 182 15.91 2.91 -0.16
C LEU A 182 16.84 2.67 -1.35
N ARG A 183 16.29 2.19 -2.48
CA ARG A 183 17.01 2.03 -3.74
C ARG A 183 17.59 3.36 -4.22
N GLN A 184 16.79 4.43 -4.22
CA GLN A 184 17.25 5.76 -4.67
C GLN A 184 18.38 6.33 -3.80
N ALA A 185 18.35 6.09 -2.49
CA ALA A 185 19.42 6.54 -1.59
C ALA A 185 20.70 5.73 -1.77
N LEU A 186 20.61 4.40 -1.87
CA LEU A 186 21.80 3.53 -1.83
C LEU A 186 22.48 3.31 -3.19
N LEU A 187 21.74 3.35 -4.30
CA LEU A 187 22.33 3.11 -5.62
C LEU A 187 23.49 4.07 -5.95
N PRO A 188 23.39 5.40 -5.75
CA PRO A 188 24.50 6.32 -6.02
C PRO A 188 25.75 6.00 -5.20
N VAL A 189 25.59 5.62 -3.93
CA VAL A 189 26.70 5.24 -3.05
C VAL A 189 27.35 3.95 -3.54
N PHE A 190 26.55 2.94 -3.87
CA PHE A 190 27.05 1.66 -4.35
C PHE A 190 27.79 1.79 -5.68
N GLU A 191 27.32 2.67 -6.57
CA GLU A 191 28.02 3.01 -7.81
C GLU A 191 29.33 3.76 -7.54
N LYS A 192 29.28 4.84 -6.74
CA LYS A 192 30.45 5.68 -6.38
C LYS A 192 31.58 4.86 -5.78
N TYR A 193 31.27 3.96 -4.86
CA TYR A 193 32.25 3.14 -4.16
C TYR A 193 32.45 1.75 -4.78
N LYS A 194 31.84 1.47 -5.94
CA LYS A 194 32.00 0.21 -6.69
C LYS A 194 31.73 -1.03 -5.84
N VAL A 195 30.56 -1.08 -5.21
CA VAL A 195 30.11 -2.27 -4.46
C VAL A 195 29.99 -3.46 -5.42
N ASN A 196 30.56 -4.60 -5.04
CA ASN A 196 30.65 -5.78 -5.90
C ASN A 196 29.32 -6.56 -5.93
N ALA A 197 28.73 -6.80 -4.76
CA ALA A 197 27.42 -7.43 -4.64
C ALA A 197 26.66 -6.98 -3.39
N VAL A 198 25.33 -7.08 -3.47
CA VAL A 198 24.39 -6.80 -2.37
C VAL A 198 23.52 -8.03 -2.15
N PHE A 199 23.45 -8.52 -0.91
CA PHE A 199 22.60 -9.64 -0.52
C PHE A 199 21.44 -9.16 0.34
N SER A 200 20.25 -9.73 0.10
CA SER A 200 19.02 -9.35 0.79
C SER A 200 18.04 -10.50 0.99
N GLY A 201 17.06 -10.30 1.87
CA GLY A 201 15.98 -11.24 2.20
C GLY A 201 14.61 -10.72 1.78
N HIS A 202 13.62 -10.83 2.67
CA HIS A 202 12.23 -10.33 2.64
C HIS A 202 11.35 -10.92 1.53
N THR A 203 11.86 -10.95 0.29
CA THR A 203 11.26 -11.77 -0.78
C THR A 203 11.67 -13.23 -0.59
N HIS A 204 10.71 -14.07 -0.24
CA HIS A 204 10.92 -15.50 0.00
C HIS A 204 11.16 -16.31 -1.30
N ALA A 205 12.25 -16.02 -1.99
CA ALA A 205 12.70 -16.69 -3.21
C ALA A 205 14.20 -16.44 -3.41
N TYR A 206 14.80 -17.13 -4.37
CA TYR A 206 16.11 -16.78 -4.90
C TYR A 206 15.93 -15.84 -6.09
N GLU A 207 16.67 -14.74 -6.12
CA GLU A 207 16.76 -13.90 -7.31
C GLU A 207 18.14 -13.28 -7.48
N ARG A 208 18.68 -13.33 -8.69
CA ARG A 208 19.87 -12.58 -9.09
C ARG A 208 19.51 -11.53 -10.12
N SER A 209 19.89 -10.29 -9.81
CA SER A 209 19.85 -9.16 -10.71
C SER A 209 21.24 -8.57 -10.92
N LEU A 210 21.44 -7.90 -12.05
CA LEU A 210 22.63 -7.09 -12.33
C LEU A 210 22.18 -5.70 -12.74
N TYR A 211 22.61 -4.69 -11.99
CA TYR A 211 22.37 -3.29 -12.33
C TYR A 211 23.70 -2.56 -12.39
N GLN A 212 23.96 -1.93 -13.54
CA GLN A 212 25.26 -1.35 -13.89
C GLN A 212 26.41 -2.37 -13.79
N GLN A 213 27.10 -2.44 -12.65
CA GLN A 213 28.23 -3.35 -12.39
C GLN A 213 28.10 -4.06 -11.02
N THR A 214 27.00 -3.84 -10.30
CA THR A 214 26.77 -4.44 -8.98
C THR A 214 25.74 -5.56 -9.10
N TYR A 215 26.05 -6.72 -8.55
CA TYR A 215 25.10 -7.83 -8.45
C TYR A 215 24.17 -7.61 -7.25
N TYR A 216 22.88 -7.87 -7.43
CA TYR A 216 21.89 -7.83 -6.36
C TYR A 216 21.27 -9.21 -6.23
N ILE A 217 21.44 -9.82 -5.06
CA ILE A 217 21.01 -11.17 -4.78
C ILE A 217 19.94 -11.13 -3.67
N VAL A 218 18.77 -11.66 -3.97
CA VAL A 218 17.75 -12.01 -2.99
C VAL A 218 17.95 -13.47 -2.60
N THR A 219 18.06 -13.74 -1.30
CA THR A 219 18.29 -15.07 -0.74
C THR A 219 17.36 -15.39 0.44
N GLY A 220 16.07 -15.02 0.33
CA GLY A 220 15.07 -15.19 1.39
C GLY A 220 14.42 -16.58 1.47
N GLY A 221 15.10 -17.63 1.02
CA GLY A 221 14.55 -19.00 0.98
C GLY A 221 14.83 -19.84 2.23
N GLY A 222 15.22 -19.24 3.35
CA GLY A 222 15.81 -19.94 4.50
C GLY A 222 14.85 -20.76 5.35
N GLY A 223 13.53 -20.61 5.15
CA GLY A 223 12.53 -21.45 5.80
C GLY A 223 11.09 -20.98 5.60
N ALA A 224 10.85 -19.67 5.59
CA ALA A 224 9.49 -19.12 5.45
C ALA A 224 8.82 -19.45 4.11
N PRO A 225 7.46 -19.45 4.04
CA PRO A 225 6.73 -19.86 2.83
C PRO A 225 7.11 -19.07 1.57
N LEU A 226 7.45 -19.80 0.51
CA LEU A 226 8.02 -19.22 -0.71
C LEU A 226 7.03 -18.41 -1.56
N TYR A 227 7.50 -17.30 -2.12
CA TYR A 227 6.73 -16.42 -3.00
C TYR A 227 6.92 -16.70 -4.48
N ASN A 228 5.90 -16.36 -5.28
CA ASN A 228 5.95 -16.43 -6.74
C ASN A 228 6.58 -15.17 -7.35
N GLN A 229 7.17 -15.32 -8.53
CA GLN A 229 7.48 -14.19 -9.40
C GLN A 229 6.18 -13.59 -9.91
N ILE A 230 6.04 -12.26 -9.86
CA ILE A 230 4.82 -11.56 -10.29
C ILE A 230 5.07 -10.56 -11.43
N SER A 231 6.33 -10.34 -11.80
CA SER A 231 6.70 -9.39 -12.85
C SER A 231 7.98 -9.83 -13.56
N ALA A 232 8.25 -9.27 -14.74
CA ALA A 232 9.57 -9.35 -15.36
C ALA A 232 10.33 -8.04 -15.07
N GLY A 233 11.64 -8.13 -14.83
CA GLY A 233 12.50 -6.97 -14.55
C GLY A 233 13.66 -6.91 -15.53
N PRO A 234 14.01 -5.74 -16.11
CA PRO A 234 15.10 -5.63 -17.07
C PRO A 234 16.48 -5.98 -16.48
N TYR A 235 16.61 -5.97 -15.16
CA TYR A 235 17.84 -6.27 -14.42
C TYR A 235 17.86 -7.69 -13.86
N SER A 236 16.70 -8.36 -13.79
CA SER A 236 16.57 -9.71 -13.26
C SER A 236 17.14 -10.70 -14.26
N GLN A 237 18.15 -11.46 -13.83
CA GLN A 237 18.85 -12.44 -14.65
C GLN A 237 18.37 -13.87 -14.35
N ARG A 238 17.95 -14.12 -13.10
CA ARG A 238 17.48 -15.44 -12.66
C ARG A 238 16.56 -15.28 -11.46
N PHE A 239 15.36 -15.83 -11.52
CA PHE A 239 14.45 -16.01 -10.39
C PHE A 239 14.16 -17.50 -10.20
N VAL A 240 14.22 -17.99 -8.96
CA VAL A 240 13.88 -19.37 -8.60
C VAL A 240 13.08 -19.38 -7.31
N ARG A 241 11.90 -20.00 -7.34
CA ARG A 241 11.09 -20.25 -6.16
C ARG A 241 11.54 -21.55 -5.49
N ALA A 242 12.49 -21.46 -4.57
CA ALA A 242 13.02 -22.60 -3.82
C ALA A 242 13.50 -22.21 -2.43
N HIS A 243 13.48 -23.15 -1.49
CA HIS A 243 14.23 -23.02 -0.24
C HIS A 243 15.70 -23.24 -0.55
N HIS A 244 16.58 -22.34 -0.11
CA HIS A 244 17.97 -22.32 -0.55
C HIS A 244 18.87 -21.50 0.38
N PHE A 245 20.17 -21.59 0.14
CA PHE A 245 21.20 -20.71 0.66
C PHE A 245 22.23 -20.40 -0.43
N CYS A 246 23.00 -19.32 -0.26
CA CYS A 246 24.08 -18.94 -1.15
C CYS A 246 25.43 -19.23 -0.51
N LYS A 247 26.33 -19.90 -1.24
CA LYS A 247 27.74 -20.10 -0.88
C LYS A 247 28.60 -19.12 -1.69
N LEU A 248 29.35 -18.28 -1.01
CA LEU A 248 30.23 -17.27 -1.56
C LEU A 248 31.69 -17.64 -1.24
N CYS A 249 32.53 -17.85 -2.24
CA CYS A 249 33.94 -18.21 -2.05
C CYS A 249 34.85 -17.19 -2.71
N ALA A 250 35.92 -16.80 -2.02
CA ALA A 250 36.95 -15.93 -2.61
C ALA A 250 37.84 -16.72 -3.58
N GLU A 251 38.05 -16.18 -4.77
CA GLU A 251 39.05 -16.61 -5.75
C GLU A 251 40.12 -15.50 -5.89
N GLN A 252 41.14 -15.67 -6.75
CA GLN A 252 42.21 -14.67 -6.91
C GLN A 252 41.68 -13.31 -7.42
N ASP A 253 40.82 -13.30 -8.44
CA ASP A 253 40.36 -12.11 -9.16
C ASP A 253 38.83 -11.93 -9.14
N ALA A 254 38.10 -12.87 -8.55
CA ALA A 254 36.64 -12.86 -8.46
C ALA A 254 36.13 -13.50 -7.16
N LEU A 255 34.84 -13.40 -6.92
CA LEU A 255 34.11 -14.22 -5.96
C LEU A 255 33.20 -15.17 -6.72
N SER A 256 33.24 -16.46 -6.42
CA SER A 256 32.23 -17.41 -6.91
C SER A 256 31.02 -17.42 -5.99
N VAL A 257 29.84 -17.42 -6.59
CA VAL A 257 28.56 -17.55 -5.88
C VAL A 257 27.81 -18.76 -6.45
N GLU A 258 27.41 -19.66 -5.56
CA GLU A 258 26.52 -20.78 -5.84
C GLU A 258 25.26 -20.64 -5.00
N ALA A 259 24.08 -20.65 -5.62
CA ALA A 259 22.82 -20.81 -4.91
C ALA A 259 22.45 -22.29 -4.91
N ILE A 260 22.25 -22.87 -3.73
CA ILE A 260 22.03 -24.30 -3.50
C ILE A 260 20.68 -24.48 -2.82
N ASP A 261 19.80 -25.28 -3.42
CA ASP A 261 18.47 -25.56 -2.85
C ASP A 261 18.51 -26.59 -1.72
N ILE A 262 17.37 -26.77 -1.06
CA ILE A 262 17.16 -27.69 0.06
C ILE A 262 17.41 -29.17 -0.29
N ASP A 263 17.38 -29.51 -1.58
CA ASP A 263 17.65 -30.83 -2.13
C ASP A 263 19.12 -30.97 -2.58
N SER A 264 19.95 -29.98 -2.26
CA SER A 264 21.39 -29.89 -2.60
C SER A 264 21.68 -29.70 -4.10
N ASN A 265 20.71 -29.27 -4.90
CA ASN A 265 20.95 -28.91 -6.30
C ASN A 265 21.46 -27.47 -6.40
N VAL A 266 22.40 -27.24 -7.32
CA VAL A 266 22.84 -25.88 -7.66
C VAL A 266 21.81 -25.25 -8.59
N ILE A 267 21.05 -24.28 -8.10
CA ILE A 267 19.97 -23.60 -8.85
C ILE A 267 20.45 -22.38 -9.62
N ASP A 268 21.61 -21.83 -9.24
CA ASP A 268 22.33 -20.80 -9.98
C ASP A 268 23.82 -20.78 -9.60
N ARG A 269 24.66 -20.32 -10.53
CA ARG A 269 26.11 -20.18 -10.35
C ARG A 269 26.63 -19.02 -11.19
N PHE A 270 27.39 -18.13 -10.57
CA PHE A 270 28.01 -17.00 -11.26
C PHE A 270 29.28 -16.51 -10.55
N ARG A 271 30.00 -15.60 -11.21
CA ARG A 271 31.21 -14.96 -10.68
C ARG A 271 31.02 -13.46 -10.57
N VAL A 272 31.46 -12.90 -9.46
CA VAL A 272 31.53 -11.47 -9.18
C VAL A 272 32.99 -11.02 -9.33
N PRO A 273 33.39 -10.46 -10.47
CA PRO A 273 34.76 -10.01 -10.68
C PRO A 273 35.10 -8.79 -9.82
N ARG A 274 36.40 -8.60 -9.53
CA ARG A 274 36.90 -7.51 -8.68
C ARG A 274 36.53 -6.11 -9.19
N GLY A 275 36.49 -5.92 -10.51
CA GLY A 275 36.06 -4.67 -11.15
C GLY A 275 34.54 -4.40 -11.13
N GLY A 276 33.74 -5.30 -10.54
CA GLY A 276 32.29 -5.32 -10.71
C GLY A 276 31.88 -6.07 -11.97
N GLY A 277 30.64 -6.55 -12.03
CA GLY A 277 30.09 -7.26 -13.20
C GLY A 277 30.30 -6.47 -14.49
N PRO A 278 30.18 -7.12 -15.67
CA PRO A 278 30.30 -6.41 -16.94
C PRO A 278 29.36 -5.20 -16.90
N LYS A 279 29.86 -4.02 -17.31
CA LYS A 279 28.99 -2.84 -17.49
C LYS A 279 27.75 -3.34 -18.20
N SER A 280 26.61 -3.15 -17.57
CA SER A 280 25.31 -3.37 -18.17
C SER A 280 25.24 -2.51 -19.43
N ALA A 281 25.78 -3.02 -20.54
CA ALA A 281 25.17 -2.77 -21.82
C ALA A 281 23.70 -3.11 -21.59
N LEU A 282 22.81 -2.34 -22.19
CA LEU A 282 21.51 -2.86 -22.57
C LEU A 282 21.73 -4.00 -23.60
N THR A 283 22.56 -4.99 -23.30
CA THR A 283 22.47 -6.32 -23.86
C THR A 283 21.21 -6.88 -23.26
N VAL A 284 20.11 -6.60 -23.99
CA VAL A 284 19.06 -7.57 -24.23
C VAL A 284 19.77 -8.89 -24.52
N GLY A 285 20.07 -9.63 -23.45
CA GLY A 285 20.39 -11.04 -23.57
C GLY A 285 19.24 -11.63 -24.36
N ARG A 286 19.57 -12.44 -25.36
CA ARG A 286 18.61 -13.28 -26.09
C ARG A 286 17.97 -14.28 -25.11
N GLY A 287 17.19 -13.80 -24.16
CA GLY A 287 16.02 -14.48 -23.65
C GLY A 287 14.86 -13.98 -24.50
N GLN A 288 13.98 -14.90 -24.88
CA GLN A 288 12.85 -14.71 -25.79
C GLN A 288 12.21 -13.33 -25.64
N ALA A 289 11.92 -12.69 -26.78
CA ALA A 289 11.18 -11.44 -26.84
C ALA A 289 9.95 -11.57 -25.94
N ALA A 290 9.95 -10.88 -24.80
CA ALA A 290 8.73 -10.69 -24.05
C ALA A 290 7.84 -9.81 -24.93
N ASP A 291 6.67 -10.34 -25.26
CA ASP A 291 5.68 -9.64 -26.05
C ASP A 291 5.44 -8.23 -25.47
N PRO A 292 5.26 -7.18 -26.30
CA PRO A 292 4.96 -5.84 -25.81
C PRO A 292 3.79 -5.87 -24.81
N GLU A 293 3.95 -5.19 -23.68
CA GLU A 293 3.05 -5.31 -22.52
C GLU A 293 1.92 -4.26 -22.56
N LEU A 294 0.68 -4.73 -22.62
CA LEU A 294 -0.55 -3.97 -22.43
C LEU A 294 -0.88 -3.93 -20.95
N ILE A 295 -0.73 -2.75 -20.34
CA ILE A 295 -1.07 -2.54 -18.94
C ILE A 295 -2.52 -2.09 -18.84
N VAL A 296 -3.29 -2.82 -18.04
CA VAL A 296 -4.71 -2.58 -17.77
C VAL A 296 -4.86 -2.12 -16.33
N PHE A 297 -5.00 -0.81 -16.13
CA PHE A 297 -5.34 -0.22 -14.84
C PHE A 297 -6.82 -0.40 -14.56
N TYR A 298 -7.17 -1.10 -13.49
CA TYR A 298 -8.55 -1.42 -13.13
C TYR A 298 -8.78 -1.26 -11.64
N SER A 299 -10.05 -1.23 -11.21
CA SER A 299 -10.40 -1.37 -9.80
C SER A 299 -11.41 -2.51 -9.64
N PRO A 300 -11.31 -3.36 -8.61
CA PRO A 300 -12.32 -4.36 -8.26
C PRO A 300 -13.70 -3.76 -7.97
N ALA A 301 -13.78 -2.46 -7.64
CA ALA A 301 -15.03 -1.74 -7.40
C ALA A 301 -15.60 -1.07 -8.68
N CYS A 302 -14.94 -1.22 -9.82
CA CYS A 302 -15.34 -0.58 -11.07
C CYS A 302 -16.16 -1.54 -11.94
N HIS A 303 -17.46 -1.24 -12.11
CA HIS A 303 -18.38 -2.05 -12.91
C HIS A 303 -17.92 -2.19 -14.38
N ASN A 304 -17.54 -1.07 -15.01
CA ASN A 304 -17.04 -1.05 -16.38
C ASN A 304 -15.78 -1.92 -16.58
N CYS A 305 -14.92 -1.97 -15.56
CA CYS A 305 -13.71 -2.78 -15.56
C CYS A 305 -14.03 -4.27 -15.56
N ILE A 306 -15.05 -4.67 -14.79
CA ILE A 306 -15.53 -6.06 -14.74
C ILE A 306 -16.14 -6.44 -16.10
N GLU A 307 -16.97 -5.57 -16.68
CA GLU A 307 -17.62 -5.82 -17.97
C GLU A 307 -16.60 -5.97 -19.10
N ILE A 308 -15.65 -5.04 -19.22
CA ILE A 308 -14.59 -5.10 -20.23
C ILE A 308 -13.70 -6.33 -20.02
N LYS A 309 -13.33 -6.65 -18.77
CA LYS A 309 -12.55 -7.85 -18.45
C LYS A 309 -13.27 -9.14 -18.80
N ALA A 310 -14.60 -9.19 -18.68
CA ALA A 310 -15.38 -10.38 -18.98
C ALA A 310 -15.74 -10.53 -20.47
N LYS A 311 -16.05 -9.43 -21.17
CA LYS A 311 -16.61 -9.47 -22.53
C LYS A 311 -15.61 -9.12 -23.65
N VAL A 312 -14.66 -8.24 -23.37
CA VAL A 312 -13.76 -7.65 -24.39
C VAL A 312 -12.37 -8.26 -24.29
N MET A 313 -11.78 -8.33 -23.09
CA MET A 313 -10.41 -8.82 -22.91
C MET A 313 -10.19 -10.26 -23.44
N PRO A 314 -11.11 -11.23 -23.28
CA PRO A 314 -10.91 -12.57 -23.85
C PRO A 314 -10.82 -12.58 -25.38
N LYS A 315 -11.50 -11.65 -26.07
CA LYS A 315 -11.41 -11.51 -27.53
C LYS A 315 -10.05 -10.94 -27.94
N ILE A 316 -9.57 -9.93 -27.21
CA ILE A 316 -8.28 -9.28 -27.43
C ILE A 316 -7.13 -10.26 -27.14
N GLU A 317 -7.19 -10.98 -26.02
CA GLU A 317 -6.22 -12.02 -25.65
C GLU A 317 -6.13 -13.09 -26.73
N LYS A 318 -7.27 -13.55 -27.27
CA LYS A 318 -7.33 -14.55 -28.33
C LYS A 318 -6.78 -14.03 -29.66
N GLU A 319 -7.08 -12.79 -30.03
CA GLU A 319 -6.66 -12.19 -31.30
C GLU A 319 -5.16 -11.84 -31.33
N PHE A 320 -4.62 -11.38 -30.21
CA PHE A 320 -3.22 -10.96 -30.07
C PHE A 320 -2.38 -11.96 -29.26
N GLN A 321 -2.82 -13.21 -29.18
CA GLN A 321 -2.12 -14.28 -28.49
C GLN A 321 -0.70 -14.46 -29.03
N GLY A 322 0.31 -14.36 -28.15
CA GLY A 322 1.74 -14.44 -28.52
C GLY A 322 2.26 -13.23 -29.31
N LYS A 323 1.52 -12.11 -29.28
CA LYS A 323 1.95 -10.81 -29.84
C LYS A 323 1.98 -9.70 -28.80
N ILE A 324 1.19 -9.82 -27.72
CA ILE A 324 1.17 -8.88 -26.59
C ILE A 324 1.09 -9.67 -25.27
N ALA A 325 1.76 -9.19 -24.23
CA ALA A 325 1.53 -9.61 -22.86
C ALA A 325 0.49 -8.67 -22.21
N ILE A 326 -0.41 -9.19 -21.39
CA ILE A 326 -1.42 -8.36 -20.70
C ILE A 326 -1.15 -8.37 -19.21
N ASP A 327 -1.03 -7.18 -18.63
CA ASP A 327 -0.69 -6.96 -17.23
C ASP A 327 -1.82 -6.17 -16.54
N TYR A 328 -2.43 -6.77 -15.52
CA TYR A 328 -3.56 -6.18 -14.81
C TYR A 328 -3.10 -5.51 -13.52
N ARG A 329 -3.28 -4.19 -13.43
CA ARG A 329 -2.85 -3.37 -12.28
C ARG A 329 -4.07 -2.84 -11.51
N ASP A 330 -4.26 -3.32 -10.28
CA ASP A 330 -5.34 -2.84 -9.41
C ASP A 330 -4.99 -1.47 -8.85
N ILE A 331 -5.68 -0.41 -9.27
CA ILE A 331 -5.48 0.97 -8.80
C ILE A 331 -5.98 1.19 -7.36
N SER A 332 -6.63 0.20 -6.75
CA SER A 332 -6.85 0.18 -5.30
C SER A 332 -5.53 0.00 -4.54
N GLU A 333 -4.52 -0.56 -5.21
CA GLU A 333 -3.12 -0.51 -4.78
C GLU A 333 -2.52 0.82 -5.23
N MET A 334 -2.03 1.57 -4.25
CA MET A 334 -1.62 2.96 -4.47
C MET A 334 -0.50 3.09 -5.49
N ASP A 335 0.43 2.13 -5.58
CA ASP A 335 1.55 2.19 -6.53
C ASP A 335 1.10 2.04 -7.98
N ASN A 336 0.07 1.23 -8.23
CA ASN A 336 -0.57 1.12 -9.54
C ASN A 336 -1.31 2.40 -9.93
N TYR A 337 -1.98 3.05 -8.96
CA TYR A 337 -2.61 4.36 -9.18
C TYR A 337 -1.59 5.46 -9.50
N LYS A 338 -0.48 5.49 -8.76
CA LYS A 338 0.65 6.42 -9.02
C LYS A 338 1.23 6.21 -10.42
N LEU A 339 1.38 4.96 -10.82
CA LEU A 339 1.88 4.58 -12.13
C LEU A 339 0.96 5.06 -13.25
N MET A 340 -0.35 4.88 -13.10
CA MET A 340 -1.35 5.39 -14.04
C MET A 340 -1.27 6.92 -14.20
N LEU A 341 -1.16 7.65 -13.08
CA LEU A 341 -1.03 9.12 -13.07
C LEU A 341 0.30 9.61 -13.64
N ALA A 342 1.35 8.80 -13.53
CA ALA A 342 2.67 9.06 -14.09
C ALA A 342 2.65 8.95 -15.62
N LEU A 343 1.98 7.92 -16.14
CA LEU A 343 1.85 7.69 -17.58
C LEU A 343 0.96 8.74 -18.26
N ASP A 344 -0.11 9.20 -17.58
CA ASP A 344 -1.00 10.27 -18.07
C ASP A 344 -0.27 11.61 -18.20
N ALA A 345 0.62 11.90 -17.26
CA ALA A 345 1.40 13.13 -17.25
C ALA A 345 2.33 13.29 -18.46
N GLN A 346 2.64 12.18 -19.14
CA GLN A 346 3.53 12.15 -20.30
C GLN A 346 2.80 12.21 -21.65
N GLN A 347 1.47 12.15 -21.64
CA GLN A 347 0.70 12.24 -22.87
C GLN A 347 0.69 13.69 -23.36
N GLU A 348 0.98 13.90 -24.65
CA GLU A 348 0.82 15.20 -25.30
C GLU A 348 -0.63 15.70 -25.24
N LYS A 349 -1.59 14.78 -25.24
CA LYS A 349 -3.02 15.04 -25.07
C LYS A 349 -3.52 14.36 -23.80
N LYS A 350 -3.99 15.16 -22.84
CA LYS A 350 -4.57 14.63 -21.61
C LYS A 350 -5.83 13.84 -21.90
N ILE A 351 -5.96 12.69 -21.26
CA ILE A 351 -7.18 11.88 -21.29
C ILE A 351 -7.94 12.03 -19.98
N GLU A 352 -9.25 11.84 -20.03
CA GLU A 352 -10.03 11.66 -18.80
C GLU A 352 -9.74 10.26 -18.23
N LEU A 353 -9.15 10.19 -17.04
CA LEU A 353 -8.76 8.94 -16.37
C LEU A 353 -9.97 8.17 -15.82
N THR A 354 -10.78 7.66 -16.74
CA THR A 354 -11.92 6.81 -16.42
C THR A 354 -11.52 5.34 -16.56
N LEU A 355 -11.72 4.56 -15.50
CA LEU A 355 -11.34 3.15 -15.47
C LEU A 355 -12.26 2.27 -16.36
N PRO A 356 -11.72 1.17 -16.93
CA PRO A 356 -10.31 0.80 -16.93
C PRO A 356 -9.49 1.73 -17.83
N VAL A 357 -8.22 1.95 -17.48
CA VAL A 357 -7.28 2.73 -18.31
C VAL A 357 -6.26 1.77 -18.89
N PHE A 358 -6.02 1.86 -20.19
CA PHE A 358 -5.11 1.01 -20.93
C PHE A 358 -3.88 1.80 -21.31
N TYR A 359 -2.71 1.25 -21.04
CA TYR A 359 -1.44 1.76 -21.50
C TYR A 359 -0.77 0.74 -22.40
N PHE A 360 -0.38 1.18 -23.59
CA PHE A 360 0.41 0.36 -24.51
C PHE A 360 1.37 1.24 -25.29
N SER A 361 2.66 0.93 -25.22
CA SER A 361 3.70 1.55 -26.06
C SER A 361 3.69 3.09 -26.08
N GLY A 362 3.50 3.70 -24.91
CA GLY A 362 3.54 5.17 -24.77
C GLY A 362 2.20 5.87 -24.97
N ALA A 363 1.16 5.17 -25.39
CA ALA A 363 -0.19 5.72 -25.57
C ALA A 363 -1.14 5.24 -24.46
N LEU A 364 -1.98 6.15 -23.99
CA LEU A 364 -3.05 5.86 -23.04
C LEU A 364 -4.43 5.93 -23.70
N LEU A 365 -5.30 5.04 -23.26
CA LEU A 365 -6.70 4.97 -23.68
C LEU A 365 -7.59 4.72 -22.45
N ASN A 366 -8.71 5.41 -22.35
CA ASN A 366 -9.72 5.10 -21.33
C ASN A 366 -10.75 4.10 -21.86
N GLY A 367 -11.38 3.37 -20.94
CA GLY A 367 -12.39 2.37 -21.27
C GLY A 367 -13.78 2.94 -21.55
N LYS A 368 -13.91 4.21 -22.00
CA LYS A 368 -15.20 4.80 -22.39
C LYS A 368 -15.52 4.47 -23.85
N GLY A 369 -16.81 4.29 -24.17
CA GLY A 369 -17.27 4.03 -25.54
C GLY A 369 -17.00 2.59 -26.00
N ASP A 370 -16.72 2.40 -27.29
CA ASP A 370 -16.39 1.09 -27.86
C ASP A 370 -14.95 0.69 -27.52
N ALA A 371 -14.77 0.17 -26.30
CA ALA A 371 -13.47 -0.26 -25.80
C ALA A 371 -12.83 -1.35 -26.68
N GLU A 372 -13.62 -2.21 -27.33
CA GLU A 372 -13.08 -3.28 -28.17
C GLU A 372 -12.42 -2.72 -29.43
N ALA A 373 -13.13 -1.88 -30.19
CA ALA A 373 -12.59 -1.25 -31.39
C ALA A 373 -11.38 -0.34 -31.08
N ASN A 374 -11.49 0.45 -30.01
CA ASN A 374 -10.44 1.38 -29.60
C ASN A 374 -9.16 0.66 -29.15
N LEU A 375 -9.29 -0.44 -28.41
CA LEU A 375 -8.15 -1.22 -27.95
C LEU A 375 -7.46 -1.95 -29.12
N ARG A 376 -8.23 -2.52 -30.07
CA ARG A 376 -7.68 -3.08 -31.31
C ARG A 376 -6.90 -2.04 -32.11
N SER A 377 -7.45 -0.84 -32.23
CA SER A 377 -6.81 0.28 -32.93
C SER A 377 -5.49 0.69 -32.23
N LEU A 378 -5.51 0.84 -30.90
CA LEU A 378 -4.33 1.17 -30.09
C LEU A 378 -3.22 0.14 -30.26
N ILE A 379 -3.54 -1.15 -30.17
CA ILE A 379 -2.59 -2.25 -30.28
C ILE A 379 -1.99 -2.28 -31.69
N ASN A 380 -2.83 -2.25 -32.73
CA ASN A 380 -2.36 -2.30 -34.13
C ASN A 380 -1.48 -1.10 -34.51
N GLN A 381 -1.88 0.12 -34.14
CA GLN A 381 -1.08 1.32 -34.40
C GLN A 381 0.25 1.32 -33.66
N SER A 382 0.27 0.77 -32.44
CA SER A 382 1.47 0.69 -31.62
C SER A 382 2.43 -0.40 -32.10
N LEU A 383 1.92 -1.56 -32.53
CA LEU A 383 2.72 -2.64 -33.11
C LEU A 383 3.36 -2.24 -34.44
N ALA A 384 2.76 -1.31 -35.20
CA ALA A 384 3.30 -0.80 -36.45
C ALA A 384 4.49 0.17 -36.28
N LYS A 385 4.74 0.69 -35.06
CA LYS A 385 5.86 1.60 -34.79
C LYS A 385 7.11 0.82 -34.39
N THR A 386 8.16 0.86 -35.21
CA THR A 386 9.48 0.30 -34.87
C THR A 386 10.22 1.21 -33.88
N GLY A 387 10.63 0.69 -32.73
CA GLY A 387 11.45 1.42 -31.75
C GLY A 387 10.82 1.61 -30.37
N TRP A 388 10.26 0.55 -29.80
CA TRP A 388 9.70 0.57 -28.46
C TRP A 388 10.77 0.87 -27.39
N LYS A 389 10.56 1.90 -26.57
CA LYS A 389 11.43 2.20 -25.42
C LYS A 389 11.02 1.31 -24.24
N LYS A 390 11.96 0.48 -23.77
CA LYS A 390 11.76 -0.45 -22.65
C LYS A 390 11.76 0.29 -21.31
N GLY A 391 10.67 0.13 -20.56
CA GLY A 391 10.56 0.54 -19.16
C GLY A 391 9.58 1.69 -18.92
N LEU A 392 8.81 1.59 -17.83
CA LEU A 392 8.01 2.71 -17.36
C LEU A 392 8.95 3.81 -16.85
N PRO A 393 8.71 5.06 -17.24
CA PRO A 393 9.50 6.18 -16.77
C PRO A 393 9.32 6.42 -15.27
N LEU A 394 10.45 6.60 -14.58
CA LEU A 394 10.50 7.00 -13.18
C LEU A 394 9.87 8.39 -13.02
N VAL A 395 8.74 8.47 -12.33
CA VAL A 395 8.09 9.74 -11.99
C VAL A 395 8.37 10.10 -10.53
N ASP A 396 8.93 11.29 -10.34
CA ASP A 396 9.16 11.91 -9.03
C ASP A 396 7.82 12.38 -8.41
N LEU A 397 7.20 11.50 -7.63
CA LEU A 397 5.98 11.81 -6.89
C LEU A 397 6.21 12.77 -5.72
N ILE A 398 7.43 12.89 -5.21
CA ILE A 398 7.77 13.80 -4.11
C ILE A 398 7.78 15.24 -4.62
N GLY A 399 8.29 15.48 -5.84
CA GLY A 399 8.15 16.75 -6.55
C GLY A 399 6.69 17.16 -6.81
N ARG A 400 5.79 16.19 -7.00
CA ARG A 400 4.34 16.45 -7.15
C ARG A 400 3.65 16.77 -5.83
N PHE A 401 4.08 16.19 -4.70
CA PHE A 401 3.51 16.52 -3.38
C PHE A 401 3.83 17.96 -2.97
N LYS A 402 5.04 18.44 -3.29
CA LYS A 402 5.41 19.86 -3.15
C LYS A 402 4.58 20.81 -4.00
N ASN A 403 3.92 20.30 -5.04
CA ASN A 403 3.03 21.05 -5.93
C ASN A 403 1.53 20.93 -5.56
N PHE A 404 1.16 20.25 -4.46
CA PHE A 404 -0.22 20.34 -3.97
C PHE A 404 -0.49 21.76 -3.50
N GLN A 405 -1.40 22.46 -4.17
CA GLN A 405 -1.85 23.75 -3.69
C GLN A 405 -2.77 23.54 -2.48
N PRO A 406 -2.52 24.20 -1.34
CA PRO A 406 -3.43 24.19 -0.18
C PRO A 406 -4.88 24.51 -0.55
N LEU A 407 -5.08 25.31 -1.61
CA LEU A 407 -6.38 25.66 -2.16
C LEU A 407 -7.16 24.44 -2.71
N ALA A 408 -6.48 23.48 -3.35
CA ALA A 408 -7.14 22.28 -3.86
C ALA A 408 -7.60 21.36 -2.73
N VAL A 409 -6.77 21.22 -1.69
CA VAL A 409 -7.11 20.46 -0.47
C VAL A 409 -8.27 21.12 0.26
N ALA A 410 -8.23 22.45 0.39
CA ALA A 410 -9.30 23.23 0.99
C ALA A 410 -10.62 23.12 0.21
N GLY A 411 -10.56 23.23 -1.13
CA GLY A 411 -11.72 23.08 -2.01
C GLY A 411 -12.33 21.69 -1.94
N ALA A 412 -11.51 20.63 -1.92
CA ALA A 412 -11.98 19.27 -1.76
C ALA A 412 -12.67 19.05 -0.40
N GLY A 413 -12.08 19.56 0.69
CA GLY A 413 -12.69 19.53 2.01
C GLY A 413 -14.03 20.26 2.04
N LEU A 414 -14.11 21.44 1.44
CA LEU A 414 -15.35 22.23 1.39
C LEU A 414 -16.47 21.53 0.63
N VAL A 415 -16.16 20.93 -0.53
CA VAL A 415 -17.14 20.21 -1.35
C VAL A 415 -17.65 18.96 -0.63
N ASP A 416 -16.76 18.18 -0.02
CA ASP A 416 -17.16 16.98 0.75
C ASP A 416 -17.93 17.35 2.03
N GLY A 417 -17.64 18.52 2.61
CA GLY A 417 -18.35 19.09 3.75
C GLY A 417 -19.82 19.46 3.49
N ILE A 418 -20.26 19.49 2.22
CA ILE A 418 -21.67 19.68 1.86
C ILE A 418 -22.42 18.36 2.04
N ASN A 419 -22.66 18.00 3.31
CA ASN A 419 -23.30 16.74 3.66
C ASN A 419 -24.77 16.93 4.08
N PRO A 420 -25.74 16.53 3.23
CA PRO A 420 -27.17 16.70 3.54
C PRO A 420 -27.61 15.90 4.78
N CYS A 421 -26.91 14.82 5.15
CA CYS A 421 -27.22 14.02 6.33
C CYS A 421 -26.90 14.78 7.61
N ALA A 422 -25.63 15.19 7.81
CA ALA A 422 -25.22 16.02 8.95
C ALA A 422 -26.03 17.32 9.06
N PHE A 423 -26.32 17.98 7.94
CA PHE A 423 -27.12 19.22 7.93
C PHE A 423 -28.53 18.99 8.47
N THR A 424 -29.20 17.93 7.99
CA THR A 424 -30.57 17.61 8.42
C THR A 424 -30.60 17.29 9.91
N VAL A 425 -29.62 16.52 10.39
CA VAL A 425 -29.52 16.12 11.80
C VAL A 425 -29.31 17.35 12.70
N ILE A 426 -28.34 18.21 12.40
CA ILE A 426 -28.05 19.38 13.26
C ILE A 426 -29.19 20.40 13.22
N VAL A 427 -29.80 20.65 12.06
CA VAL A 427 -30.93 21.58 11.93
C VAL A 427 -32.14 21.07 12.69
N PHE A 428 -32.44 19.77 12.58
CA PHE A 428 -33.53 19.14 13.32
C PHE A 428 -33.31 19.21 14.83
N PHE A 429 -32.13 18.82 15.32
CA PHE A 429 -31.79 18.88 16.74
C PHE A 429 -31.91 20.31 17.28
N MET A 430 -31.32 21.28 16.59
CA MET A 430 -31.34 22.69 17.00
C MET A 430 -32.76 23.26 17.02
N SER A 431 -33.54 23.01 15.97
CA SER A 431 -34.91 23.51 15.85
C SER A 431 -35.83 22.89 16.90
N PHE A 432 -35.71 21.58 17.14
CA PHE A 432 -36.51 20.88 18.13
C PHE A 432 -36.18 21.35 19.55
N LEU A 433 -34.90 21.39 19.93
CA LEU A 433 -34.49 21.84 21.27
C LEU A 433 -34.84 23.31 21.52
N ALA A 434 -34.77 24.17 20.50
CA ALA A 434 -35.24 25.54 20.59
C ALA A 434 -36.75 25.64 20.87
N LEU A 435 -37.58 24.79 20.22
CA LEU A 435 -39.03 24.72 20.49
C LEU A 435 -39.35 24.21 21.90
N GLN A 436 -38.46 23.42 22.50
CA GLN A 436 -38.60 22.92 23.87
C GLN A 436 -38.10 23.91 24.94
N GLY A 437 -37.71 25.13 24.56
CA GLY A 437 -37.33 26.19 25.50
C GLY A 437 -35.89 26.12 26.02
N TYR A 438 -35.01 25.36 25.36
CA TYR A 438 -33.58 25.36 25.68
C TYR A 438 -32.94 26.71 25.37
N ARG A 439 -32.01 27.14 26.21
CA ARG A 439 -31.33 28.44 26.07
C ARG A 439 -30.28 28.36 24.96
N LYS A 440 -30.00 29.49 24.30
CA LYS A 440 -28.95 29.60 23.26
C LYS A 440 -27.60 29.02 23.68
N ARG A 441 -27.19 29.18 24.94
CA ARG A 441 -25.93 28.59 25.46
C ARG A 441 -25.94 27.06 25.47
N GLU A 442 -27.07 26.44 25.81
CA GLU A 442 -27.22 24.98 25.87
C GLU A 442 -27.26 24.41 24.44
N LEU A 443 -28.00 25.08 23.55
CA LEU A 443 -28.01 24.76 22.13
C LEU A 443 -26.62 24.85 21.51
N ALA A 444 -25.83 25.86 21.91
CA ALA A 444 -24.48 26.03 21.43
C ALA A 444 -23.56 24.88 21.84
N VAL A 445 -23.64 24.42 23.10
CA VAL A 445 -22.85 23.28 23.59
C VAL A 445 -23.20 22.01 22.80
N ILE A 446 -24.48 21.74 22.60
CA ILE A 446 -24.94 20.53 21.89
C ILE A 446 -24.47 20.54 20.43
N GLY A 447 -24.68 21.65 19.72
CA GLY A 447 -24.26 21.77 18.32
C GLY A 447 -22.75 21.72 18.13
N LEU A 448 -21.97 22.39 18.99
CA LEU A 448 -20.51 22.31 18.96
C LEU A 448 -20.00 20.90 19.25
N SER A 449 -20.65 20.18 20.17
CA SER A 449 -20.27 18.80 20.51
C SER A 449 -20.51 17.85 19.35
N PHE A 450 -21.63 18.01 18.64
CA PHE A 450 -21.90 17.27 17.41
C PHE A 450 -20.83 17.53 16.34
N ILE A 451 -20.51 18.80 16.07
CA ILE A 451 -19.50 19.18 15.08
C ILE A 451 -18.11 18.66 15.46
N LEU A 452 -17.76 18.70 16.75
CA LEU A 452 -16.50 18.16 17.26
C LEU A 452 -16.42 16.64 17.06
N ALA A 453 -17.50 15.90 17.32
CA ALA A 453 -17.55 14.47 17.03
C ALA A 453 -17.33 14.18 15.55
N VAL A 454 -17.93 14.98 14.66
CA VAL A 454 -17.74 14.84 13.21
C VAL A 454 -16.28 15.07 12.82
N PHE A 455 -15.69 16.17 13.27
CA PHE A 455 -14.28 16.49 13.05
C PHE A 455 -13.35 15.37 13.57
N ALA A 456 -13.54 14.93 14.82
CA ALA A 456 -12.70 13.92 15.44
C ALA A 456 -12.81 12.57 14.71
N THR A 457 -14.00 12.18 14.28
CA THR A 457 -14.22 10.91 13.56
C THR A 457 -13.49 10.92 12.23
N TYR A 458 -13.62 11.99 11.43
CA TYR A 458 -12.91 12.11 10.15
C TYR A 458 -11.40 12.24 10.31
N LEU A 459 -10.93 12.91 11.37
CA LEU A 459 -9.51 12.93 11.72
C LEU A 459 -9.00 11.52 12.07
N LEU A 460 -9.74 10.75 12.86
CA LEU A 460 -9.40 9.37 13.23
C LEU A 460 -9.38 8.42 12.02
N ILE A 461 -10.34 8.57 11.11
CA ILE A 461 -10.34 7.85 9.83
C ILE A 461 -9.11 8.26 9.01
N GLY A 462 -8.81 9.56 8.94
CA GLY A 462 -7.68 10.12 8.21
C GLY A 462 -6.30 9.76 8.75
N VAL A 463 -6.13 9.52 10.04
CA VAL A 463 -4.87 8.95 10.58
C VAL A 463 -4.82 7.42 10.47
N GLY A 464 -5.91 6.79 10.01
CA GLY A 464 -5.97 5.37 9.75
C GLY A 464 -6.31 4.50 10.96
N ALA A 465 -6.92 5.06 12.02
CA ALA A 465 -7.36 4.31 13.21
C ALA A 465 -8.36 3.19 12.87
N PHE A 466 -9.08 3.32 11.76
CA PHE A 466 -10.07 2.37 11.27
C PHE A 466 -9.55 1.44 10.16
N ASN A 467 -8.24 1.41 9.88
CA ASN A 467 -7.65 0.59 8.81
C ASN A 467 -7.93 -0.92 8.96
N PHE A 468 -8.12 -1.41 10.19
CA PHE A 468 -8.43 -2.81 10.43
C PHE A 468 -9.82 -3.19 9.89
N LEU A 469 -10.79 -2.27 9.87
CA LEU A 469 -12.13 -2.53 9.34
C LEU A 469 -12.07 -2.89 7.86
N TYR A 470 -11.23 -2.18 7.09
CA TYR A 470 -11.02 -2.42 5.66
C TYR A 470 -10.29 -3.74 5.36
N ARG A 471 -9.60 -4.34 6.34
CA ARG A 471 -8.89 -5.63 6.19
C ARG A 471 -9.77 -6.85 6.47
N LEU A 472 -10.96 -6.66 7.04
CA LEU A 472 -11.87 -7.76 7.35
C LEU A 472 -12.47 -8.32 6.06
N ARG A 473 -12.36 -9.64 5.84
CA ARG A 473 -12.91 -10.36 4.66
C ARG A 473 -14.40 -10.08 4.41
N GLY A 474 -15.17 -9.82 5.46
CA GLY A 474 -16.62 -9.53 5.39
C GLY A 474 -16.96 -8.06 5.12
N PHE A 475 -16.02 -7.13 5.25
CA PHE A 475 -16.30 -5.69 5.12
C PHE A 475 -16.85 -5.32 3.74
N ARG A 476 -16.36 -5.98 2.68
CA ARG A 476 -16.85 -5.78 1.31
C ARG A 476 -18.32 -6.16 1.14
N MET A 477 -18.75 -7.27 1.75
CA MET A 477 -20.15 -7.69 1.72
C MET A 477 -21.03 -6.71 2.48
N VAL A 478 -20.55 -6.24 3.65
CA VAL A 478 -21.26 -5.26 4.47
C VAL A 478 -21.43 -3.93 3.72
N THR A 479 -20.36 -3.39 3.11
CA THR A 479 -20.43 -2.14 2.35
C THR A 479 -21.33 -2.25 1.11
N LYS A 480 -21.25 -3.38 0.38
CA LYS A 480 -22.15 -3.63 -0.77
C LYS A 480 -23.61 -3.73 -0.33
N ALA A 481 -23.89 -4.49 0.74
CA ALA A 481 -25.23 -4.61 1.30
C ALA A 481 -25.76 -3.25 1.78
N ALA A 482 -24.92 -2.44 2.44
CA ALA A 482 -25.26 -1.10 2.88
C ALA A 482 -25.59 -0.17 1.70
N ASN A 483 -24.73 -0.12 0.66
CA ASN A 483 -24.96 0.72 -0.52
C ASN A 483 -26.22 0.33 -1.29
N ILE A 484 -26.49 -0.97 -1.45
CA ILE A 484 -27.74 -1.45 -2.07
C ILE A 484 -28.94 -1.03 -1.21
N SER A 485 -28.88 -1.27 0.10
CA SER A 485 -29.98 -0.94 1.03
C SER A 485 -30.29 0.56 1.03
N ILE A 486 -29.26 1.40 1.15
CA ILE A 486 -29.38 2.87 1.13
C ILE A 486 -29.82 3.36 -0.25
N GLY A 487 -29.32 2.76 -1.32
CA GLY A 487 -29.71 3.08 -2.70
C GLY A 487 -31.19 2.81 -2.97
N VAL A 488 -31.68 1.60 -2.64
CA VAL A 488 -33.10 1.23 -2.74
C VAL A 488 -33.96 2.12 -1.86
N PHE A 489 -33.53 2.36 -0.62
CA PHE A 489 -34.23 3.25 0.30
C PHE A 489 -34.33 4.68 -0.26
N SER A 490 -33.24 5.21 -0.83
CA SER A 490 -33.20 6.53 -1.46
C SER A 490 -34.13 6.61 -2.66
N LEU A 491 -34.18 5.59 -3.54
CA LEU A 491 -35.16 5.55 -4.64
C LEU A 491 -36.62 5.57 -4.11
N GLY A 492 -36.88 4.84 -3.02
CA GLY A 492 -38.17 4.87 -2.33
C GLY A 492 -38.53 6.26 -1.81
N LEU A 493 -37.59 6.94 -1.14
CA LEU A 493 -37.76 8.33 -0.70
C LEU A 493 -37.95 9.28 -1.90
N GLY A 494 -37.24 9.05 -3.01
CA GLY A 494 -37.41 9.79 -4.26
C GLY A 494 -38.81 9.67 -4.85
N ALA A 495 -39.36 8.45 -4.90
CA ALA A 495 -40.72 8.21 -5.37
C ALA A 495 -41.79 8.85 -4.46
N LEU A 496 -41.58 8.79 -3.14
CA LEU A 496 -42.44 9.46 -2.17
C LEU A 496 -42.35 11.00 -2.29
N ALA A 497 -41.16 11.54 -2.53
CA ALA A 497 -40.93 12.97 -2.73
C ALA A 497 -41.57 13.46 -4.04
N ALA A 498 -41.48 12.66 -5.11
CA ALA A 498 -42.14 12.92 -6.38
C ALA A 498 -43.66 12.95 -6.23
N ARG A 499 -44.23 11.96 -5.52
CA ARG A 499 -45.66 11.92 -5.21
C ARG A 499 -46.10 13.16 -4.45
N ASP A 500 -45.35 13.56 -3.42
CA ASP A 500 -45.61 14.79 -2.65
C ASP A 500 -45.53 16.04 -3.54
N PHE A 501 -44.54 16.12 -4.44
CA PHE A 501 -44.37 17.20 -5.40
C PHE A 501 -45.56 17.33 -6.36
N PHE A 502 -45.95 16.25 -7.03
CA PHE A 502 -47.08 16.26 -7.97
C PHE A 502 -48.41 16.56 -7.26
N ARG A 503 -48.59 16.05 -6.04
CA ARG A 503 -49.78 16.37 -5.22
C ARG A 503 -49.80 17.84 -4.82
N TYR A 504 -48.66 18.42 -4.44
CA TYR A 504 -48.55 19.83 -4.10
C TYR A 504 -48.85 20.74 -5.30
N ILE A 505 -48.31 20.44 -6.48
CA ILE A 505 -48.60 21.18 -7.71
C ILE A 505 -50.09 21.13 -8.07
N ARG A 506 -50.77 19.97 -7.90
CA ARG A 506 -52.20 19.84 -8.21
C ARG A 506 -53.12 20.47 -7.16
N SER A 507 -52.76 20.44 -5.89
CA SER A 507 -53.67 20.82 -4.79
C SER A 507 -53.38 22.19 -4.17
N GLY A 508 -52.16 22.71 -4.31
CA GLY A 508 -51.71 23.94 -3.66
C GLY A 508 -51.69 23.91 -2.13
N ARG A 509 -52.04 22.77 -1.51
CA ARG A 509 -52.14 22.62 -0.04
C ARG A 509 -50.97 21.81 0.49
N PRO A 510 -50.33 22.23 1.61
CA PRO A 510 -49.23 21.51 2.22
C PRO A 510 -49.66 20.27 3.03
N ASP A 511 -50.96 20.01 3.17
CA ASP A 511 -51.51 18.97 4.06
C ASP A 511 -51.47 17.56 3.44
N GLY A 512 -51.07 16.56 4.23
CA GLY A 512 -51.08 15.14 3.84
C GLY A 512 -49.85 14.64 3.09
N GLN A 513 -48.69 15.28 3.31
CA GLN A 513 -47.40 14.82 2.77
C GLN A 513 -46.99 13.48 3.38
N PHE A 514 -46.58 12.53 2.54
CA PHE A 514 -46.23 11.18 2.96
C PHE A 514 -44.83 11.10 3.57
N LEU A 515 -43.90 11.97 3.12
CA LEU A 515 -42.58 12.17 3.75
C LEU A 515 -42.67 13.03 5.01
N GLN A 516 -43.57 12.66 5.92
CA GLN A 516 -43.58 13.14 7.29
C GLN A 516 -43.44 11.94 8.21
N LEU A 517 -42.75 12.11 9.34
CA LEU A 517 -42.63 11.05 10.34
C LEU A 517 -44.04 10.54 10.74
N PRO A 518 -44.29 9.21 10.74
CA PRO A 518 -45.55 8.65 11.18
C PRO A 518 -45.89 9.14 12.58
N GLN A 519 -47.19 9.32 12.89
CA GLN A 519 -47.60 9.87 14.19
C GLN A 519 -47.10 8.99 15.36
N SER A 520 -46.99 7.68 15.15
CA SER A 520 -46.40 6.73 16.11
C SER A 520 -44.91 6.99 16.39
N VAL A 521 -44.13 7.33 15.34
CA VAL A 521 -42.71 7.67 15.47
C VAL A 521 -42.56 9.05 16.10
N LYS A 522 -43.37 10.04 15.69
CA LYS A 522 -43.44 11.36 16.34
C LYS A 522 -43.75 11.22 17.83
N ASN A 523 -44.73 10.38 18.18
CA ASN A 523 -45.12 10.12 19.57
C ASN A 523 -44.02 9.39 20.35
N SER A 524 -43.28 8.47 19.71
CA SER A 524 -42.16 7.74 20.33
C SER A 524 -40.96 8.66 20.57
N ILE A 525 -40.63 9.50 19.59
CA ILE A 525 -39.64 10.57 19.70
C ILE A 525 -40.05 11.53 20.82
N HIS A 526 -41.32 11.94 20.87
CA HIS A 526 -41.84 12.81 21.94
C HIS A 526 -41.83 12.13 23.32
N ARG A 527 -42.00 10.81 23.43
CA ARG A 527 -41.95 10.07 24.70
C ARG A 527 -40.52 9.88 25.21
N ILE A 528 -39.59 9.47 24.34
CA ILE A 528 -38.17 9.30 24.67
C ILE A 528 -37.54 10.64 25.00
N ILE A 529 -37.80 11.67 24.20
CA ILE A 529 -37.25 13.01 24.45
C ILE A 529 -38.04 13.73 25.56
N GLY A 530 -39.32 13.39 25.74
CA GLY A 530 -40.17 13.77 26.87
C GLY A 530 -39.65 13.26 28.23
N LEU A 531 -39.00 12.10 28.27
CA LEU A 531 -38.29 11.60 29.46
C LEU A 531 -37.08 12.48 29.83
N PHE A 532 -36.54 13.23 28.87
CA PHE A 532 -35.49 14.24 29.07
C PHE A 532 -36.06 15.67 29.02
N TYR A 533 -37.39 15.84 29.03
CA TYR A 533 -38.02 17.14 28.94
C TYR A 533 -37.97 17.87 30.28
N ARG A 534 -37.68 19.17 30.19
CA ARG A 534 -37.75 20.11 31.30
C ARG A 534 -39.21 20.52 31.51
N LYS A 535 -39.97 19.76 32.31
CA LYS A 535 -41.25 20.26 32.87
C LYS A 535 -40.95 21.20 34.04
N ASP A 536 -41.82 22.19 34.20
CA ASP A 536 -41.71 23.38 35.04
C ASP A 536 -40.77 23.35 36.24
N ARG A 537 -39.96 24.40 36.29
CA ARG A 537 -39.08 24.74 37.39
C ARG A 537 -39.93 25.38 38.48
N THR A 538 -40.58 24.58 39.33
CA THR A 538 -40.81 25.02 40.70
C THR A 538 -39.44 25.13 41.37
N GLN A 539 -39.17 26.33 41.84
CA GLN A 539 -37.96 26.82 42.48
C GLN A 539 -37.65 25.98 43.73
N ASP A 540 -36.93 24.86 43.62
CA ASP A 540 -36.12 24.22 44.68
C ASP A 540 -35.57 22.82 44.28
N GLN A 541 -34.49 22.76 43.47
CA GLN A 541 -33.67 21.53 43.37
C GLN A 541 -32.17 21.86 43.30
N PRO A 542 -31.32 21.03 43.95
CA PRO A 542 -29.89 21.31 44.13
C PRO A 542 -29.10 21.21 42.82
N ALA A 543 -28.05 22.03 42.71
CA ALA A 543 -27.21 22.23 41.53
C ALA A 543 -26.51 20.96 40.98
N HIS A 544 -26.51 19.85 41.73
CA HIS A 544 -25.82 18.62 41.34
C HIS A 544 -26.52 17.86 40.19
N GLY A 545 -27.86 17.95 40.08
CA GLY A 545 -28.64 17.28 39.03
C GLY A 545 -28.50 17.91 37.63
N GLN A 546 -28.16 19.20 37.54
CA GLN A 546 -28.03 19.92 36.26
C GLN A 546 -26.80 19.49 35.46
N ARG A 547 -25.67 19.21 36.12
CA ARG A 547 -24.44 18.76 35.45
C ARG A 547 -24.59 17.37 34.84
N ALA A 548 -25.24 16.44 35.56
CA ALA A 548 -25.45 15.08 35.08
C ALA A 548 -26.37 15.03 33.85
N PHE A 549 -27.38 15.90 33.80
CA PHE A 549 -28.30 16.02 32.67
C PHE A 549 -27.65 16.67 31.44
N ALA A 550 -26.91 17.77 31.62
CA ALA A 550 -26.15 18.39 30.53
C ALA A 550 -25.09 17.44 29.95
N PHE A 551 -24.44 16.63 30.80
CA PHE A 551 -23.49 15.61 30.38
C PHE A 551 -24.14 14.50 29.53
N LYS A 552 -25.38 14.08 29.86
CA LYS A 552 -26.13 13.11 29.03
C LYS A 552 -26.45 13.66 27.65
N LEU A 553 -26.90 14.91 27.55
CA LEU A 553 -27.17 15.56 26.26
C LEU A 553 -25.90 15.71 25.42
N PHE A 554 -24.80 16.10 26.06
CA PHE A 554 -23.47 16.14 25.46
C PHE A 554 -23.05 14.77 24.90
N ALA A 555 -23.18 13.71 25.70
CA ALA A 555 -22.84 12.35 25.28
C ALA A 555 -23.70 11.86 24.11
N CYS A 556 -25.01 12.15 24.14
CA CYS A 556 -25.90 11.83 23.02
C CYS A 556 -25.50 12.54 21.73
N ALA A 557 -25.11 13.83 21.81
CA ALA A 557 -24.66 14.60 20.66
C ALA A 557 -23.35 14.05 20.08
N LEU A 558 -22.39 13.66 20.93
CA LEU A 558 -21.14 13.03 20.50
C LEU A 558 -21.38 11.67 19.81
N ILE A 559 -22.17 10.79 20.43
CA ILE A 559 -22.47 9.46 19.88
C ILE A 559 -23.18 9.60 18.54
N THR A 560 -24.16 10.50 18.46
CA THR A 560 -24.91 10.73 17.22
C THR A 560 -23.99 11.28 16.13
N GLY A 561 -23.14 12.27 16.45
CA GLY A 561 -22.15 12.81 15.51
C GLY A 561 -21.17 11.76 15.00
N PHE A 562 -20.68 10.88 15.88
CA PHE A 562 -19.80 9.77 15.52
C PHE A 562 -20.48 8.78 14.57
N LEU A 563 -21.69 8.32 14.90
CA LEU A 563 -22.43 7.36 14.08
C LEU A 563 -22.81 7.92 12.71
N VAL A 564 -23.25 9.17 12.67
CA VAL A 564 -23.55 9.88 11.42
C VAL A 564 -22.29 9.97 10.57
N SER A 565 -21.16 10.37 11.15
CA SER A 565 -19.88 10.48 10.43
C SER A 565 -19.38 9.14 9.89
N LEU A 566 -19.57 8.05 10.63
CA LEU A 566 -19.21 6.71 10.17
C LEU A 566 -20.05 6.27 8.98
N LEU A 567 -21.36 6.56 9.01
CA LEU A 567 -22.26 6.31 7.90
C LEU A 567 -21.92 7.18 6.69
N GLU A 568 -21.62 8.46 6.91
CA GLU A 568 -21.21 9.41 5.88
C GLU A 568 -19.92 8.97 5.20
N ALA A 569 -18.91 8.55 5.96
CA ALA A 569 -17.65 8.03 5.42
C ALA A 569 -17.85 6.81 4.51
N VAL A 570 -18.83 5.95 4.80
CA VAL A 570 -19.20 4.80 3.96
C VAL A 570 -19.90 5.25 2.67
N CYS A 571 -20.68 6.33 2.71
CA CYS A 571 -21.50 6.79 1.59
C CYS A 571 -20.78 7.78 0.66
N THR A 572 -19.95 8.69 1.20
CA THR A 572 -19.26 9.74 0.43
C THR A 572 -17.84 9.33 0.05
N GLY A 573 -17.16 8.53 0.88
CA GLY A 573 -15.98 7.73 0.54
C GLY A 573 -15.00 8.33 -0.47
N GLN A 574 -14.53 9.57 -0.25
CA GLN A 574 -13.72 10.27 -1.25
C GLN A 574 -12.22 10.05 -1.05
N VAL A 575 -11.66 9.20 -1.91
CA VAL A 575 -10.39 9.20 -2.69
C VAL A 575 -9.18 10.01 -2.15
N TYR A 576 -9.39 11.15 -1.51
CA TYR A 576 -8.35 12.06 -1.05
C TYR A 576 -7.87 11.77 0.38
N LEU A 577 -8.78 11.36 1.27
CA LEU A 577 -8.46 11.05 2.67
C LEU A 577 -7.52 9.84 2.82
N PRO A 578 -7.68 8.73 2.07
CA PRO A 578 -6.73 7.61 2.11
C PRO A 578 -5.33 8.01 1.61
N THR A 579 -5.25 8.97 0.69
CA THR A 579 -3.99 9.49 0.14
C THR A 579 -3.23 10.30 1.19
N ILE A 580 -3.91 11.17 1.96
CA ILE A 580 -3.29 11.91 3.08
C ILE A 580 -2.95 10.97 4.24
N ALA A 581 -3.82 10.00 4.54
CA ALA A 581 -3.59 8.94 5.55
C ALA A 581 -2.34 8.10 5.27
N PHE A 582 -2.03 7.89 3.99
CA PHE A 582 -0.84 7.21 3.53
C PHE A 582 0.43 8.06 3.70
N VAL A 583 0.39 9.36 3.39
CA VAL A 583 1.56 10.26 3.58
C VAL A 583 1.90 10.42 5.07
N LEU A 584 0.90 10.37 5.96
CA LEU A 584 1.12 10.32 7.42
C LEU A 584 1.87 9.07 7.89
N LYS A 585 1.87 7.98 7.11
CA LYS A 585 2.68 6.79 7.40
C LYS A 585 4.13 6.91 6.90
N ALA A 586 4.40 7.77 5.92
CA ALA A 586 5.76 8.06 5.44
C ALA A 586 6.47 9.05 6.39
N THR A 587 7.63 8.66 6.92
CA THR A 587 8.34 9.33 8.03
C THR A 587 8.80 10.76 7.76
N ARG A 588 8.94 11.19 6.49
CA ARG A 588 9.57 12.48 6.14
C ARG A 588 8.61 13.68 5.98
N LEU A 589 7.29 13.47 5.84
CA LEU A 589 6.31 14.54 5.55
C LEU A 589 5.14 14.58 6.55
N LYS A 590 5.29 13.94 7.72
CA LYS A 590 4.21 13.79 8.70
C LYS A 590 3.61 15.13 9.15
N SER A 591 4.42 16.18 9.33
CA SER A 591 3.95 17.51 9.76
C SER A 591 3.13 18.21 8.67
N GLU A 592 3.61 18.22 7.43
CA GLU A 592 2.89 18.81 6.29
C GLU A 592 1.62 18.03 5.94
N ALA A 593 1.69 16.69 5.94
CA ALA A 593 0.55 15.83 5.71
C ALA A 593 -0.50 15.95 6.82
N LEU A 594 -0.06 16.12 8.08
CA LEU A 594 -0.97 16.43 9.19
C LEU A 594 -1.59 17.82 9.01
N GLY A 595 -0.82 18.80 8.54
CA GLY A 595 -1.32 20.12 8.18
C GLY A 595 -2.40 20.07 7.10
N TYR A 596 -2.19 19.32 6.02
CA TYR A 596 -3.19 19.11 4.96
C TYR A 596 -4.40 18.33 5.46
N LEU A 597 -4.21 17.33 6.33
CA LEU A 597 -5.32 16.60 6.94
C LEU A 597 -6.18 17.53 7.81
N LEU A 598 -5.54 18.37 8.62
CA LEU A 598 -6.23 19.34 9.47
C LEU A 598 -6.94 20.40 8.62
N LEU A 599 -6.30 20.93 7.58
CA LEU A 599 -6.91 21.88 6.65
C LEU A 599 -8.14 21.28 5.97
N TYR A 600 -8.03 20.05 5.47
CA TYR A 600 -9.14 19.32 4.86
C TYR A 600 -10.30 19.16 5.86
N ASN A 601 -10.02 18.65 7.06
CA ASN A 601 -11.05 18.45 8.10
C ASN A 601 -11.70 19.77 8.54
N LEU A 602 -10.93 20.86 8.61
CA LEU A 602 -11.45 22.17 8.96
C LEU A 602 -12.39 22.70 7.88
N MET A 603 -12.02 22.55 6.60
CA MET A 603 -12.88 22.94 5.48
C MET A 603 -14.11 22.03 5.36
N PHE A 604 -13.98 20.75 5.70
CA PHE A 604 -15.07 19.79 5.75
C PHE A 604 -16.17 20.18 6.76
N ILE A 605 -15.80 20.62 7.96
CA ILE A 605 -16.81 21.03 8.96
C ILE A 605 -17.34 22.45 8.74
N LEU A 606 -16.71 23.26 7.88
CA LEU A 606 -17.05 24.67 7.72
C LEU A 606 -18.50 24.90 7.25
N PRO A 607 -19.03 24.19 6.24
CA PRO A 607 -20.45 24.30 5.85
C PRO A 607 -21.41 23.92 6.98
N LEU A 608 -21.09 22.85 7.72
CA LEU A 608 -21.88 22.39 8.87
C LEU A 608 -21.91 23.43 10.00
N PHE A 609 -20.76 24.03 10.28
CA PHE A 609 -20.61 25.10 11.27
C PHE A 609 -21.40 26.35 10.88
N ALA A 610 -21.39 26.74 9.59
CA ALA A 610 -22.18 27.85 9.09
C ALA A 610 -23.69 27.62 9.29
N ILE A 611 -24.19 26.42 8.98
CA ILE A 611 -25.60 26.06 9.19
C ILE A 611 -25.96 26.07 10.68
N PHE A 612 -25.08 25.57 11.54
CA PHE A 612 -25.24 25.64 12.99
C PHE A 612 -25.36 27.08 13.49
N LEU A 613 -24.50 27.99 13.03
CA LEU A 613 -24.58 29.41 13.40
C LEU A 613 -25.89 30.04 12.92
N CYS A 614 -26.33 29.76 11.69
CA CYS A 614 -27.63 30.21 11.18
C CYS A 614 -28.79 29.72 12.07
N ALA A 615 -28.76 28.45 12.49
CA ALA A 615 -29.75 27.86 13.39
C ALA A 615 -29.70 28.47 14.81
N LEU A 616 -28.51 28.80 15.31
CA LEU A 616 -28.31 29.35 16.66
C LEU A 616 -28.74 30.83 16.77
N PHE A 617 -28.47 31.64 15.74
CA PHE A 617 -28.60 33.09 15.83
C PHE A 617 -29.95 33.65 15.39
N GLY A 618 -30.69 33.01 14.49
CA GLY A 618 -31.88 33.70 14.01
C GLY A 618 -32.67 33.12 12.85
N ALA A 619 -32.47 31.87 12.43
CA ALA A 619 -33.50 31.18 11.64
C ALA A 619 -34.66 30.77 12.57
N THR A 620 -35.31 31.75 13.20
CA THR A 620 -36.49 31.55 14.03
C THR A 620 -37.61 30.97 13.16
N SER A 621 -38.27 29.97 13.74
CA SER A 621 -39.26 29.03 13.20
C SER A 621 -40.46 29.60 12.41
N GLY A 622 -40.55 30.92 12.23
CA GLY A 622 -41.59 31.58 11.42
C GLY A 622 -41.13 32.02 10.02
N GLN A 623 -39.98 32.69 9.90
CA GLN A 623 -39.52 33.24 8.60
C GLN A 623 -38.93 32.14 7.71
N PHE A 624 -38.14 31.23 8.28
CA PHE A 624 -37.65 30.06 7.57
C PHE A 624 -38.80 29.13 7.15
N ALA A 625 -39.79 28.92 8.03
CA ALA A 625 -40.99 28.15 7.70
C ALA A 625 -41.80 28.80 6.57
N LYS A 626 -41.98 30.14 6.59
CA LYS A 626 -42.65 30.88 5.51
C LYS A 626 -41.86 30.82 4.19
N PHE A 627 -40.54 30.95 4.24
CA PHE A 627 -39.65 30.80 3.08
C PHE A 627 -39.73 29.38 2.49
N MET A 628 -39.64 28.36 3.35
CA MET A 628 -39.76 26.95 2.96
C MET A 628 -41.16 26.60 2.45
N GLN A 629 -42.23 27.19 3.01
CA GLN A 629 -43.60 27.05 2.50
C GLN A 629 -43.77 27.71 1.13
N LYS A 630 -43.21 28.91 0.93
CA LYS A 630 -43.22 29.63 -0.35
C LYS A 630 -42.49 28.86 -1.45
N HIS A 631 -41.37 28.20 -1.11
CA HIS A 631 -40.55 27.44 -2.04
C HIS A 631 -40.75 25.92 -1.94
N LEU A 632 -41.86 25.47 -1.32
CA LEU A 632 -42.08 24.06 -1.00
C LEU A 632 -42.09 23.16 -2.23
N GLY A 633 -42.70 23.63 -3.33
CA GLY A 633 -42.70 22.91 -4.61
C GLY A 633 -41.29 22.72 -5.18
N SER A 634 -40.50 23.79 -5.24
CA SER A 634 -39.11 23.75 -5.70
C SER A 634 -38.23 22.87 -4.80
N ALA A 635 -38.43 22.95 -3.48
CA ALA A 635 -37.70 22.12 -2.52
C ALA A 635 -38.03 20.63 -2.69
N LYS A 636 -39.30 20.26 -2.93
CA LYS A 636 -39.72 18.88 -3.17
C LYS A 636 -39.19 18.35 -4.51
N LEU A 637 -39.14 19.18 -5.55
CA LEU A 637 -38.53 18.83 -6.83
C LEU A 637 -37.04 18.55 -6.67
N LEU A 638 -36.30 19.46 -6.01
CA LEU A 638 -34.87 19.29 -5.73
C LEU A 638 -34.62 18.02 -4.89
N LEU A 639 -35.43 17.77 -3.87
CA LEU A 639 -35.32 16.56 -3.05
C LEU A 639 -35.60 15.28 -3.84
N THR A 640 -36.57 15.32 -4.75
CA THR A 640 -36.88 14.22 -5.67
C THR A 640 -35.69 13.91 -6.58
N LEU A 641 -35.14 14.92 -7.23
CA LEU A 641 -33.98 14.80 -8.10
C LEU A 641 -32.75 14.31 -7.34
N LEU A 642 -32.51 14.84 -6.13
CA LEU A 642 -31.41 14.44 -5.26
C LEU A 642 -31.50 12.96 -4.88
N PHE A 643 -32.66 12.50 -4.39
CA PHE A 643 -32.81 11.10 -3.95
C PHE A 643 -32.77 10.10 -5.11
N PHE A 644 -33.33 10.45 -6.29
CA PHE A 644 -33.19 9.60 -7.46
C PHE A 644 -31.75 9.57 -7.98
N ALA A 645 -31.06 10.71 -8.04
CA ALA A 645 -29.66 10.76 -8.43
C ALA A 645 -28.76 9.98 -7.47
N LEU A 646 -28.95 10.15 -6.16
CA LEU A 646 -28.20 9.43 -5.13
C LEU A 646 -28.50 7.93 -5.15
N GLY A 647 -29.78 7.55 -5.25
CA GLY A 647 -30.19 6.15 -5.33
C GLY A 647 -29.64 5.45 -6.58
N ALA A 648 -29.73 6.09 -7.74
CA ALA A 648 -29.16 5.58 -8.99
C ALA A 648 -27.63 5.50 -8.92
N LEU A 649 -26.96 6.51 -8.38
CA LEU A 649 -25.50 6.54 -8.21
C LEU A 649 -25.02 5.43 -7.27
N LEU A 650 -25.68 5.24 -6.13
CA LEU A 650 -25.31 4.20 -5.15
C LEU A 650 -25.55 2.80 -5.68
N LEU A 651 -26.64 2.56 -6.41
CA LEU A 651 -26.93 1.27 -7.03
C LEU A 651 -26.05 0.98 -8.24
N TRP A 652 -25.68 2.00 -9.02
CA TRP A 652 -24.71 1.86 -10.10
C TRP A 652 -23.30 1.55 -9.59
N ARG A 653 -22.97 2.04 -8.39
CA ARG A 653 -21.68 1.80 -7.72
C ARG A 653 -21.59 0.48 -6.93
N ALA A 654 -22.72 -0.10 -6.51
CA ALA A 654 -22.77 -1.29 -5.66
C ALA A 654 -22.76 -2.60 -6.47
#